data_AF-A0A7C3DHI8-F1
#
_entry.id   AF-A0A7C3DHI8-F1
#
_cell.length_a   1.000
_cell.length_b   1.000
_cell.length_c   1.000
_cell.angle_alpha   90.00
_cell.angle_beta   90.00
_cell.angle_gamma   90.00
#
_symmetry.space_group_name_H-M   'P 1'
#
loop_
_entity.id
_entity.type
_entity.pdbx_description
1 polymer ?
#
loop_
_entity_poly.entity_id
_entity_poly.type
_entity_poly.pdbx_seq_one_letter_code
_entity_poly.pdbx_strand_id
1 'polypeptide(L)'
;MRNSAVLLFLSAGCAMAQVQTRGVGVYPGDPREDFAPVSRIDDTTYRNLALNRAAWHSSSYDYNLTAQLVTDGIREQQLPRWIVTGSSEKSALDRNEREWLLDGNWVTTVDVKGPRGWVQAGFLGGDGPVQADRIDIEARLNLGKEGSAGWTIRVLVSDDGAAWREAGRVASRERPKQEFQASIALSPAAAGRWFRVEFDAPGVAMWRVGEITPYLAGKRLLLSGPHSFTSAWKSAGAGTEWVMVDLGAECVVDRVALYWIWRPAEGRIQFSSDAKQWRDDAALPPHQSLRDEIRLPSPVKARYARVLMTKPARGEGYILSEFEVYGRGGPVWAPQPQPGAEGGRMLLSGGGWRLQRASLVSARGEALSRTGFADGDWIPATVPGTVLVSYLNAGAIPDPNHADNQLMISDSFFHSDFWYRNGFVVPPVLKNEKLWLHFDGVNWKAQVWLNGEFLGHIDGAFRRGRFDVTGKARLGEKNALAVLVEKNATPGSVKEKTFENPDKNGGALGADNPTFHASIGWDWIPTIRGRNSGIWNRVYLSSTGDVTIADPLVASRVSPDRSAADVRLEFLLQNHGSRTVEGMVRGQFGDREFSSPVRLNPGEIRAVPVEFRLEKPRLWWPNGYGEPYLHQVKARFETGGRATDELSFHAGVREFTFSEEGGALRMWINGRRFIPRGGNWGFSESMLRYRGREYDAAVRYHKDQNFTMIRNWVGMIGEQEFYDACDRHGIVIWQDFWLANPWDGPDPDDHRMFLDNARDLIARVRRHASIGLYCGRNEGFPPAPLDRELRRMVAELHPDMHYISSSADEVVSGHGPYRAMPLDYYFKERATPKFHSEMGMPNIVTWESLREFIPEDQAWPQGRLWGLHDFCLTGAQGGESFRALIDRRFGGARDAREWVELAQFLNYEGYRAMFEAQSRNRMGLLIWMSHPAWPSFVWQ
;
A
#
# COMPACT_ATOMS: atom_id res chain seq x y z
N MET A 1 -0.42 -21.99 -55.48
CA MET A 1 -0.42 -22.72 -54.19
C MET A 1 0.74 -22.29 -53.28
N ARG A 2 0.91 -20.99 -53.06
CA ARG A 2 1.85 -20.40 -52.07
C ARG A 2 1.19 -19.10 -51.65
N ASN A 3 0.39 -19.14 -50.58
CA ASN A 3 -0.13 -17.97 -49.83
C ASN A 3 -0.99 -18.42 -48.62
N SER A 4 -1.34 -19.69 -48.51
CA SER A 4 -2.14 -20.21 -47.38
C SER A 4 -1.31 -20.63 -46.15
N ALA A 5 0.03 -20.68 -46.23
CA ALA A 5 0.89 -21.13 -45.12
C ALA A 5 1.32 -20.01 -44.15
N VAL A 6 1.20 -18.74 -44.55
CA VAL A 6 1.65 -17.59 -43.72
C VAL A 6 0.57 -17.14 -42.72
N LEU A 7 -0.72 -17.36 -43.03
CA LEU A 7 -1.84 -17.00 -42.14
C LEU A 7 -2.07 -17.97 -40.97
N LEU A 8 -1.58 -19.22 -41.06
CA LEU A 8 -1.65 -20.19 -39.97
C LEU A 8 -0.56 -20.00 -38.90
N PHE A 9 0.57 -19.34 -39.23
CA PHE A 9 1.62 -19.04 -38.25
C PHE A 9 1.32 -17.78 -37.43
N LEU A 10 0.57 -16.81 -37.96
CA LEU A 10 0.17 -15.60 -37.22
C LEU A 10 -0.99 -15.86 -36.24
N SER A 11 -1.85 -16.83 -36.52
CA SER A 11 -2.95 -17.22 -35.62
C SER A 11 -2.50 -18.14 -34.48
N ALA A 12 -1.45 -18.95 -34.67
CA ALA A 12 -0.85 -19.77 -33.61
C ALA A 12 -0.08 -18.92 -32.57
N GLY A 13 0.54 -17.81 -32.98
CA GLY A 13 1.24 -16.90 -32.06
C GLY A 13 0.32 -16.21 -31.06
N CYS A 14 -0.90 -15.83 -31.48
CA CYS A 14 -1.91 -15.24 -30.58
C CYS A 14 -2.53 -16.26 -29.62
N ALA A 15 -2.69 -17.53 -30.03
CA ALA A 15 -3.20 -18.59 -29.16
C ALA A 15 -2.17 -19.03 -28.09
N MET A 16 -0.87 -18.98 -28.40
CA MET A 16 0.17 -19.30 -27.40
C MET A 16 0.43 -18.18 -26.39
N ALA A 17 0.19 -16.91 -26.75
CA ALA A 17 0.30 -15.79 -25.81
C ALA A 17 -0.73 -15.88 -24.67
N GLN A 18 -1.93 -16.42 -24.94
CA GLN A 18 -2.98 -16.60 -23.92
C GLN A 18 -2.65 -17.66 -22.86
N VAL A 19 -1.75 -18.61 -23.13
CA VAL A 19 -1.39 -19.64 -22.14
C VAL A 19 -0.45 -19.08 -21.05
N GLN A 20 0.19 -17.94 -21.31
CA GLN A 20 1.19 -17.34 -20.41
C GLN A 20 0.67 -16.17 -19.58
N THR A 21 -0.60 -15.75 -19.76
CA THR A 21 -1.17 -14.63 -18.99
C THR A 21 -2.64 -14.81 -18.68
N ARG A 22 -3.07 -14.36 -17.50
CA ARG A 22 -4.48 -14.31 -17.05
C ARG A 22 -5.31 -13.18 -17.68
N GLY A 23 -4.70 -12.35 -18.50
CA GLY A 23 -5.33 -11.19 -19.14
C GLY A 23 -4.66 -9.87 -18.75
N VAL A 24 -5.02 -8.80 -19.45
CA VAL A 24 -4.56 -7.44 -19.15
C VAL A 24 -5.24 -6.96 -17.87
N GLY A 25 -4.49 -6.32 -16.97
CA GLY A 25 -5.03 -5.80 -15.71
C GLY A 25 -5.33 -6.86 -14.63
N VAL A 26 -5.09 -8.15 -14.90
CA VAL A 26 -5.29 -9.25 -13.94
C VAL A 26 -3.94 -9.66 -13.35
N TYR A 27 -3.77 -9.48 -12.04
CA TYR A 27 -2.50 -9.71 -11.33
C TYR A 27 -2.64 -10.73 -10.17
N PRO A 28 -1.63 -11.58 -9.90
CA PRO A 28 -0.45 -11.83 -10.74
C PRO A 28 -0.86 -12.35 -12.12
N GLY A 29 -0.15 -11.93 -13.16
CA GLY A 29 -0.52 -12.24 -14.54
C GLY A 29 -0.04 -13.61 -15.00
N ASP A 30 1.09 -14.11 -14.49
CA ASP A 30 1.57 -15.47 -14.72
C ASP A 30 0.77 -16.46 -13.84
N PRO A 31 0.03 -17.41 -14.42
CA PRO A 31 -0.71 -18.41 -13.65
C PRO A 31 0.14 -19.24 -12.68
N ARG A 32 1.46 -19.34 -12.90
CA ARG A 32 2.38 -20.08 -12.00
C ARG A 32 2.75 -19.29 -10.75
N GLU A 33 2.54 -17.97 -10.76
CA GLU A 33 2.78 -17.08 -9.63
C GLU A 33 1.46 -16.66 -8.94
N ASP A 34 0.32 -17.11 -9.45
CA ASP A 34 -1.01 -16.84 -8.90
C ASP A 34 -1.40 -17.89 -7.84
N PHE A 35 -1.43 -17.45 -6.59
CA PHE A 35 -1.85 -18.26 -5.44
C PHE A 35 -3.24 -17.87 -4.92
N ALA A 36 -4.03 -17.12 -5.71
CA ALA A 36 -5.42 -16.82 -5.39
C ALA A 36 -6.25 -18.12 -5.29
N PRO A 37 -7.13 -18.27 -4.29
CA PRO A 37 -8.01 -19.44 -4.20
C PRO A 37 -8.84 -19.63 -5.48
N VAL A 38 -9.12 -20.89 -5.79
CA VAL A 38 -9.95 -21.26 -6.95
C VAL A 38 -11.39 -21.38 -6.51
N SER A 39 -12.30 -20.75 -7.23
CA SER A 39 -13.73 -20.94 -7.02
C SER A 39 -14.26 -22.13 -7.81
N ARG A 40 -15.26 -22.81 -7.24
CA ARG A 40 -16.16 -23.72 -7.96
C ARG A 40 -17.58 -23.48 -7.49
N ILE A 41 -18.56 -23.76 -8.33
CA ILE A 41 -19.97 -23.69 -7.92
C ILE A 41 -20.32 -24.93 -7.10
N ASP A 42 -20.95 -24.70 -5.93
CA ASP A 42 -21.55 -25.77 -5.12
C ASP A 42 -23.07 -25.61 -5.12
N ASP A 43 -23.73 -26.45 -5.91
CA ASP A 43 -25.18 -26.52 -6.08
C ASP A 43 -25.85 -27.51 -5.10
N THR A 44 -25.09 -28.18 -4.25
CA THR A 44 -25.59 -29.23 -3.36
C THR A 44 -25.86 -28.72 -1.94
N THR A 45 -24.94 -27.91 -1.40
CA THR A 45 -24.98 -27.47 0.01
C THR A 45 -25.95 -26.31 0.19
N TYR A 46 -26.96 -26.50 1.04
CA TYR A 46 -27.83 -25.41 1.50
C TYR A 46 -27.10 -24.56 2.54
N ARG A 47 -26.91 -23.26 2.26
CA ARG A 47 -26.10 -22.37 3.11
C ARG A 47 -26.52 -20.90 2.97
N ASN A 48 -25.94 -20.04 3.81
CA ASN A 48 -25.92 -18.60 3.56
C ASN A 48 -24.99 -18.34 2.37
N LEU A 49 -25.57 -18.01 1.21
CA LEU A 49 -24.89 -17.70 -0.04
C LEU A 49 -24.27 -16.31 -0.03
N ALA A 50 -24.73 -15.41 0.84
CA ALA A 50 -24.22 -14.05 0.99
C ALA A 50 -22.98 -13.96 1.89
N LEU A 51 -22.69 -14.98 2.70
CA LEU A 51 -21.52 -14.97 3.60
C LEU A 51 -20.22 -14.80 2.80
N ASN A 52 -19.41 -13.80 3.19
CA ASN A 52 -18.17 -13.40 2.53
C ASN A 52 -18.36 -13.17 1.03
N ARG A 53 -19.34 -12.34 0.67
CA ARG A 53 -19.62 -11.90 -0.70
C ARG A 53 -19.55 -10.39 -0.84
N ALA A 54 -19.09 -9.94 -2.01
CA ALA A 54 -19.08 -8.52 -2.34
C ALA A 54 -20.48 -7.90 -2.20
N ALA A 55 -20.54 -6.75 -1.55
CA ALA A 55 -21.75 -5.99 -1.30
C ALA A 55 -21.57 -4.52 -1.68
N TRP A 56 -22.66 -3.88 -2.11
CA TRP A 56 -22.73 -2.47 -2.48
C TRP A 56 -23.88 -1.80 -1.75
N HIS A 57 -23.79 -0.49 -1.60
CA HIS A 57 -24.84 0.34 -1.00
C HIS A 57 -25.07 1.61 -1.81
N SER A 58 -26.26 2.20 -1.64
CA SER A 58 -26.59 3.53 -2.18
C SER A 58 -25.78 4.65 -1.55
N SER A 59 -25.57 4.59 -0.24
CA SER A 59 -24.83 5.59 0.54
C SER A 59 -24.34 5.01 1.85
N SER A 60 -23.26 5.53 2.40
CA SER A 60 -22.81 5.21 3.76
C SER A 60 -22.50 6.48 4.51
N TYR A 61 -22.69 6.44 5.81
CA TYR A 61 -22.44 7.60 6.65
C TYR A 61 -20.97 8.01 6.62
N ASP A 62 -20.06 7.04 6.74
CA ASP A 62 -18.61 7.24 6.74
C ASP A 62 -17.90 6.10 5.97
N TYR A 63 -16.59 5.95 6.18
CA TYR A 63 -15.75 4.91 5.56
C TYR A 63 -15.64 3.62 6.39
N ASN A 64 -16.31 3.58 7.55
CA ASN A 64 -16.22 2.49 8.51
C ASN A 64 -17.51 1.64 8.48
N LEU A 65 -18.68 2.26 8.29
CA LEU A 65 -19.99 1.62 8.31
C LEU A 65 -20.52 1.35 6.89
N THR A 66 -19.81 0.49 6.15
CA THR A 66 -20.03 0.25 4.71
C THR A 66 -20.73 -1.08 4.42
N ALA A 67 -21.16 -1.31 3.17
CA ALA A 67 -21.91 -2.51 2.78
C ALA A 67 -21.18 -3.82 3.01
N GLN A 68 -19.85 -3.86 2.84
CA GLN A 68 -19.06 -5.09 3.02
C GLN A 68 -19.35 -5.80 4.35
N LEU A 69 -19.64 -5.04 5.41
CA LEU A 69 -19.91 -5.56 6.75
C LEU A 69 -21.18 -6.41 6.82
N VAL A 70 -22.17 -6.18 5.97
CA VAL A 70 -23.46 -6.92 6.04
C VAL A 70 -23.35 -8.39 5.57
N THR A 71 -22.15 -8.84 5.23
CA THR A 71 -21.86 -10.18 4.73
C THR A 71 -20.70 -10.85 5.45
N ASP A 72 -20.14 -10.23 6.49
CA ASP A 72 -18.96 -10.76 7.18
C ASP A 72 -19.33 -11.86 8.21
N GLY A 73 -20.63 -12.09 8.43
CA GLY A 73 -21.15 -13.09 9.35
C GLY A 73 -21.27 -12.61 10.80
N ILE A 74 -20.94 -11.34 11.08
CA ILE A 74 -21.03 -10.74 12.41
C ILE A 74 -22.41 -10.09 12.59
N ARG A 75 -23.24 -10.71 13.43
CA ARG A 75 -24.57 -10.18 13.76
C ARG A 75 -24.50 -9.19 14.91
N GLU A 76 -24.00 -7.99 14.62
CA GLU A 76 -23.91 -6.91 15.60
C GLU A 76 -25.30 -6.48 16.12
N GLN A 77 -25.35 -6.18 17.41
CA GLN A 77 -26.55 -5.68 18.10
C GLN A 77 -26.30 -4.32 18.76
N GLN A 78 -25.04 -3.96 19.00
CA GLN A 78 -24.67 -2.69 19.60
C GLN A 78 -24.84 -1.56 18.58
N LEU A 79 -25.30 -0.40 19.05
CA LEU A 79 -25.41 0.78 18.20
C LEU A 79 -23.99 1.25 17.83
N PRO A 80 -23.60 1.30 16.54
CA PRO A 80 -22.29 1.80 16.17
C PRO A 80 -22.07 3.22 16.66
N ARG A 81 -20.81 3.58 16.86
CA ARG A 81 -20.41 4.96 17.08
C ARG A 81 -20.10 5.60 15.74
N TRP A 82 -20.59 6.82 15.55
CA TRP A 82 -20.17 7.67 14.43
C TRP A 82 -19.92 9.09 14.92
N ILE A 83 -19.11 9.82 14.17
CA ILE A 83 -18.74 11.18 14.54
C ILE A 83 -19.49 12.21 13.70
N VAL A 84 -19.68 13.40 14.28
CA VAL A 84 -20.03 14.63 13.56
C VAL A 84 -19.02 15.67 13.99
N THR A 85 -18.32 16.29 13.05
CA THR A 85 -17.43 17.41 13.34
C THR A 85 -17.90 18.65 12.63
N GLY A 86 -17.54 19.82 13.15
CA GLY A 86 -17.99 21.10 12.62
C GLY A 86 -17.17 22.26 13.15
N SER A 87 -17.38 23.42 12.55
CA SER A 87 -16.83 24.69 12.98
C SER A 87 -17.87 25.81 12.91
N SER A 88 -17.52 26.99 13.41
CA SER A 88 -18.34 28.19 13.27
C SER A 88 -18.56 28.62 11.80
N GLU A 89 -17.74 28.13 10.86
CA GLU A 89 -17.92 28.36 9.42
C GLU A 89 -18.85 27.32 8.77
N LYS A 90 -18.79 26.07 9.25
CA LYS A 90 -19.53 24.93 8.70
C LYS A 90 -19.95 24.00 9.82
N SER A 91 -21.23 24.03 10.19
CA SER A 91 -21.76 23.34 11.37
C SER A 91 -21.61 21.82 11.35
N ALA A 92 -21.55 21.22 10.15
CA ALA A 92 -21.22 19.82 9.93
C ALA A 92 -20.29 19.69 8.72
N LEU A 93 -19.10 19.10 8.93
CA LEU A 93 -18.11 18.86 7.89
C LEU A 93 -18.55 17.72 6.95
N ASP A 94 -18.05 17.77 5.71
CA ASP A 94 -18.35 16.73 4.72
C ASP A 94 -17.71 15.40 5.11
N ARG A 95 -18.14 14.31 4.47
CA ARG A 95 -17.67 12.96 4.78
C ARG A 95 -16.14 12.84 4.79
N ASN A 96 -15.46 13.47 3.82
CA ASN A 96 -14.00 13.45 3.66
C ASN A 96 -13.24 14.41 4.59
N GLU A 97 -13.93 15.36 5.22
CA GLU A 97 -13.35 16.31 6.19
C GLU A 97 -13.62 15.89 7.64
N ARG A 98 -14.54 14.94 7.82
CA ARG A 98 -15.16 14.67 9.13
C ARG A 98 -14.18 14.21 10.18
N GLU A 99 -13.13 13.50 9.79
CA GLU A 99 -12.13 12.94 10.70
C GLU A 99 -10.95 13.88 10.94
N TRP A 100 -10.80 14.99 10.20
CA TRP A 100 -9.59 15.84 10.24
C TRP A 100 -9.22 16.32 11.65
N LEU A 101 -10.20 16.65 12.48
CA LEU A 101 -9.96 17.10 13.84
C LEU A 101 -9.46 16.00 14.81
N LEU A 102 -9.47 14.74 14.38
CA LEU A 102 -9.30 13.56 15.22
C LEU A 102 -8.37 12.51 14.57
N ASP A 103 -7.70 12.82 13.46
CA ASP A 103 -7.03 11.83 12.61
C ASP A 103 -5.54 11.61 12.91
N GLY A 104 -4.98 12.29 13.91
CA GLY A 104 -3.57 12.15 14.26
C GLY A 104 -2.63 13.00 13.41
N ASN A 105 -3.14 13.83 12.49
CA ASN A 105 -2.35 14.55 11.51
C ASN A 105 -2.52 16.07 11.62
N TRP A 106 -1.52 16.75 12.16
CA TRP A 106 -1.53 18.21 12.33
C TRP A 106 -1.54 19.01 11.00
N VAL A 107 -1.33 18.34 9.85
CA VAL A 107 -1.31 18.98 8.53
C VAL A 107 -2.71 19.16 7.94
N THR A 108 -3.63 18.23 8.21
CA THR A 108 -5.07 18.37 7.90
C THR A 108 -5.68 19.34 8.90
N THR A 109 -6.38 20.39 8.43
CA THR A 109 -6.86 21.45 9.32
C THR A 109 -8.26 21.92 8.98
N VAL A 110 -9.04 22.25 10.01
CA VAL A 110 -10.32 22.96 9.89
C VAL A 110 -10.09 24.44 10.13
N ASP A 111 -10.43 25.26 9.14
CA ASP A 111 -10.24 26.71 9.20
C ASP A 111 -11.40 27.40 9.96
N VAL A 112 -11.04 28.32 10.85
CA VAL A 112 -11.97 29.21 11.58
C VAL A 112 -11.50 30.65 11.41
N LYS A 113 -12.36 31.54 10.88
CA LYS A 113 -11.97 32.91 10.56
C LYS A 113 -12.17 33.86 11.73
N GLY A 114 -11.25 34.81 11.85
CA GLY A 114 -11.32 35.90 12.83
C GLY A 114 -10.85 35.53 14.23
N PRO A 115 -10.98 36.48 15.18
CA PRO A 115 -10.45 36.34 16.53
C PRO A 115 -11.28 35.40 17.41
N ARG A 116 -12.52 35.10 17.01
CA ARG A 116 -13.46 34.26 17.75
C ARG A 116 -14.13 33.26 16.85
N GLY A 117 -14.33 32.06 17.37
CA GLY A 117 -15.04 30.99 16.67
C GLY A 117 -14.94 29.69 17.45
N TRP A 118 -15.31 28.59 16.83
CA TRP A 118 -15.24 27.28 17.47
C TRP A 118 -15.03 26.16 16.48
N VAL A 119 -14.51 25.04 16.99
CA VAL A 119 -14.63 23.71 16.39
C VAL A 119 -15.32 22.78 17.37
N GLN A 120 -15.95 21.72 16.88
CA GLN A 120 -16.61 20.73 17.73
C GLN A 120 -16.51 19.32 17.16
N ALA A 121 -16.56 18.33 18.07
CA ALA A 121 -16.76 16.93 17.75
C ALA A 121 -17.91 16.36 18.58
N GLY A 122 -18.86 15.73 17.89
CA GLY A 122 -19.94 14.93 18.43
C GLY A 122 -19.65 13.45 18.24
N PHE A 123 -19.79 12.67 19.31
CA PHE A 123 -19.66 11.22 19.35
C PHE A 123 -21.06 10.62 19.55
N LEU A 124 -21.74 10.39 18.43
CA LEU A 124 -23.11 9.89 18.41
C LEU A 124 -23.12 8.36 18.37
N GLY A 125 -24.27 7.78 18.72
CA GLY A 125 -24.39 6.33 18.87
C GLY A 125 -23.57 5.77 20.05
N GLY A 126 -23.10 4.52 19.92
CA GLY A 126 -22.26 3.82 20.90
C GLY A 126 -22.87 3.68 22.30
N ASP A 127 -22.01 3.35 23.28
CA ASP A 127 -22.37 3.08 24.68
C ASP A 127 -22.81 4.29 25.52
N GLY A 128 -22.89 5.49 24.93
CA GLY A 128 -23.30 6.70 25.64
C GLY A 128 -22.33 7.88 25.55
N PRO A 129 -22.47 8.86 26.46
CA PRO A 129 -21.57 10.01 26.57
C PRO A 129 -20.10 9.60 26.75
N VAL A 130 -19.19 10.39 26.18
CA VAL A 130 -17.74 10.23 26.33
C VAL A 130 -17.28 11.01 27.54
N GLN A 131 -16.49 10.39 28.41
CA GLN A 131 -15.84 11.05 29.54
C GLN A 131 -14.41 11.44 29.18
N ALA A 132 -14.05 12.70 29.43
CA ALA A 132 -12.69 13.22 29.27
C ALA A 132 -12.29 14.10 30.47
N ASP A 133 -11.02 14.06 30.86
CA ASP A 133 -10.44 14.92 31.90
C ASP A 133 -9.48 15.98 31.33
N ARG A 134 -9.14 15.87 30.04
CA ARG A 134 -8.32 16.83 29.32
C ARG A 134 -8.64 16.83 27.83
N ILE A 135 -8.62 18.01 27.22
CA ILE A 135 -8.57 18.17 25.75
C ILE A 135 -7.27 18.88 25.40
N ASP A 136 -6.49 18.29 24.50
CA ASP A 136 -5.36 18.98 23.86
C ASP A 136 -5.78 19.52 22.51
N ILE A 137 -5.23 20.67 22.13
CA ILE A 137 -5.49 21.31 20.85
C ILE A 137 -4.17 21.59 20.18
N GLU A 138 -4.11 21.30 18.89
CA GLU A 138 -3.02 21.72 18.02
C GLU A 138 -3.58 22.55 16.86
N ALA A 139 -3.02 23.73 16.64
CA ALA A 139 -3.44 24.63 15.58
C ALA A 139 -2.28 25.46 15.02
N ARG A 140 -2.45 25.91 13.78
CA ARG A 140 -1.62 26.94 13.17
C ARG A 140 -2.42 28.23 13.03
N LEU A 141 -1.85 29.35 13.48
CA LEU A 141 -2.54 30.63 13.52
C LEU A 141 -1.98 31.60 12.48
N ASN A 142 -2.85 32.21 11.69
CA ASN A 142 -2.47 33.44 10.99
C ASN A 142 -2.71 34.61 11.94
N LEU A 143 -1.63 35.21 12.43
CA LEU A 143 -1.70 36.35 13.34
C LEU A 143 -2.03 37.64 12.59
N GLY A 144 -2.87 38.48 13.18
CA GLY A 144 -3.18 39.81 12.68
C GLY A 144 -1.96 40.75 12.71
N LYS A 145 -2.04 41.85 11.95
CA LYS A 145 -0.95 42.84 11.83
C LYS A 145 -0.64 43.59 13.13
N GLU A 146 -1.61 43.71 14.03
CA GLU A 146 -1.46 44.38 15.32
C GLU A 146 -1.13 43.37 16.43
N GLY A 147 -0.18 43.73 17.30
CA GLY A 147 0.37 42.87 18.36
C GLY A 147 -0.54 42.65 19.56
N SER A 148 -1.85 42.51 19.36
CA SER A 148 -2.84 42.31 20.42
C SER A 148 -2.49 41.07 21.25
N ALA A 149 -2.27 41.29 22.54
CA ALA A 149 -1.86 40.27 23.49
C ALA A 149 -3.09 39.57 24.09
N GLY A 150 -2.89 38.33 24.50
CA GLY A 150 -3.87 37.54 25.21
C GLY A 150 -4.75 36.67 24.32
N TRP A 151 -5.12 35.53 24.89
CA TRP A 151 -6.01 34.56 24.28
C TRP A 151 -6.70 33.74 25.37
N THR A 152 -7.90 33.25 25.07
CA THR A 152 -8.67 32.33 25.92
C THR A 152 -9.21 31.20 25.07
N ILE A 153 -9.03 29.97 25.56
CA ILE A 153 -9.65 28.78 25.00
C ILE A 153 -10.61 28.20 26.03
N ARG A 154 -11.82 27.85 25.61
CA ARG A 154 -12.82 27.18 26.45
C ARG A 154 -13.21 25.86 25.83
N VAL A 155 -13.40 24.85 26.67
CA VAL A 155 -14.01 23.58 26.28
C VAL A 155 -15.41 23.55 26.87
N LEU A 156 -16.40 23.39 26.00
CA LEU A 156 -17.80 23.21 26.35
C LEU A 156 -18.21 21.78 26.04
N VAL A 157 -19.11 21.24 26.86
CA VAL A 157 -19.64 19.88 26.72
C VAL A 157 -21.16 19.96 26.59
N SER A 158 -21.73 19.07 25.79
CA SER A 158 -23.19 18.96 25.61
C SER A 158 -23.61 17.50 25.43
N ASP A 159 -24.82 17.17 25.88
CA ASP A 159 -25.41 15.85 25.71
C ASP A 159 -26.29 15.76 24.45
N ASP A 160 -26.85 16.88 24.00
CA ASP A 160 -27.78 16.99 22.86
C ASP A 160 -27.22 17.82 21.68
N GLY A 161 -26.08 18.48 21.86
CA GLY A 161 -25.46 19.38 20.88
C GLY A 161 -26.06 20.79 20.83
N ALA A 162 -27.02 21.09 21.71
CA ALA A 162 -27.74 22.35 21.78
C ALA A 162 -27.52 23.08 23.13
N ALA A 163 -27.64 22.36 24.25
CA ALA A 163 -27.40 22.87 25.58
C ALA A 163 -25.93 22.66 25.99
N TRP A 164 -25.17 23.75 26.06
CA TRP A 164 -23.73 23.72 26.32
C TRP A 164 -23.39 24.16 27.74
N ARG A 165 -22.46 23.47 28.37
CA ARG A 165 -21.87 23.85 29.66
C ARG A 165 -20.35 23.93 29.54
N GLU A 166 -19.74 24.94 30.15
CA GLU A 166 -18.28 25.04 30.20
C GLU A 166 -17.72 23.93 31.11
N ALA A 167 -16.79 23.14 30.59
CA ALA A 167 -16.13 22.04 31.28
C ALA A 167 -14.68 22.38 31.67
N GLY A 168 -14.05 23.30 30.96
CA GLY A 168 -12.69 23.76 31.26
C GLY A 168 -12.31 24.99 30.46
N ARG A 169 -11.29 25.70 30.93
CA ARG A 169 -10.72 26.85 30.23
C ARG A 169 -9.25 27.03 30.53
N VAL A 170 -8.55 27.67 29.60
CA VAL A 170 -7.19 28.16 29.78
C VAL A 170 -7.10 29.53 29.12
N ALA A 171 -6.31 30.43 29.71
CA ALA A 171 -6.07 31.75 29.15
C ALA A 171 -4.62 32.16 29.41
N SER A 172 -4.07 32.94 28.49
CA SER A 172 -2.79 33.62 28.67
C SER A 172 -2.95 35.10 28.36
N ARG A 173 -2.11 35.92 28.99
CA ARG A 173 -1.95 37.34 28.63
C ARG A 173 -0.94 37.53 27.51
N GLU A 174 -0.17 36.51 27.19
CA GLU A 174 0.81 36.55 26.10
C GLU A 174 0.12 36.50 24.74
N ARG A 175 0.81 37.01 23.72
CA ARG A 175 0.36 36.86 22.34
C ARG A 175 0.45 35.38 21.94
N PRO A 176 -0.55 34.81 21.25
CA PRO A 176 -0.46 33.44 20.79
C PRO A 176 0.65 33.31 19.73
N LYS A 177 1.33 32.16 19.73
CA LYS A 177 2.34 31.81 18.72
C LYS A 177 1.67 31.28 17.45
N GLN A 178 2.38 31.35 16.33
CA GLN A 178 1.90 30.81 15.06
C GLN A 178 1.66 29.31 15.12
N GLU A 179 2.59 28.56 15.73
CA GLU A 179 2.33 27.19 16.18
C GLU A 179 1.70 27.27 17.57
N PHE A 180 0.47 26.81 17.67
CA PHE A 180 -0.34 26.93 18.87
C PHE A 180 -0.69 25.56 19.41
N GLN A 181 -0.35 25.34 20.68
CA GLN A 181 -0.73 24.16 21.42
C GLN A 181 -1.29 24.59 22.78
N ALA A 182 -2.36 23.94 23.21
CA ALA A 182 -2.94 24.15 24.52
C ALA A 182 -3.50 22.86 25.08
N SER A 183 -3.27 22.62 26.37
CA SER A 183 -3.89 21.53 27.15
C SER A 183 -4.89 22.12 28.12
N ILE A 184 -6.14 21.67 28.04
CA ILE A 184 -7.26 22.18 28.83
C ILE A 184 -7.74 21.08 29.75
N ALA A 185 -7.52 21.26 31.06
CA ALA A 185 -8.05 20.36 32.08
C ALA A 185 -9.57 20.55 32.21
N LEU A 186 -10.29 19.43 32.24
CA LEU A 186 -11.71 19.34 32.56
C LEU A 186 -11.80 18.78 33.98
N SER A 187 -11.87 19.67 34.98
CA SER A 187 -11.85 19.28 36.40
C SER A 187 -13.12 19.76 37.11
N PRO A 188 -14.01 18.84 37.55
CA PRO A 188 -13.91 17.38 37.41
C PRO A 188 -14.05 16.91 35.94
N ALA A 189 -13.65 15.66 35.66
CA ALA A 189 -13.79 15.05 34.34
C ALA A 189 -15.22 15.20 33.82
N ALA A 190 -15.36 15.70 32.59
CA ALA A 190 -16.65 15.99 32.00
C ALA A 190 -17.10 14.85 31.07
N ALA A 191 -18.37 14.48 31.16
CA ALA A 191 -18.99 13.48 30.30
C ALA A 191 -20.01 14.14 29.36
N GLY A 192 -19.92 13.92 28.05
CA GLY A 192 -20.93 14.40 27.11
C GLY A 192 -20.84 13.74 25.75
N ARG A 193 -21.86 13.94 24.92
CA ARG A 193 -21.84 13.47 23.53
C ARG A 193 -21.12 14.44 22.60
N TRP A 194 -20.97 15.69 23.01
CA TRP A 194 -20.34 16.74 22.22
C TRP A 194 -19.29 17.48 23.03
N PHE A 195 -18.17 17.77 22.37
CA PHE A 195 -17.11 18.64 22.86
C PHE A 195 -16.94 19.77 21.86
N ARG A 196 -17.03 21.02 22.33
CA ARG A 196 -16.77 22.23 21.54
C ARG A 196 -15.60 22.97 22.14
N VAL A 197 -14.66 23.35 21.30
CA VAL A 197 -13.54 24.20 21.63
C VAL A 197 -13.84 25.59 21.08
N GLU A 198 -14.00 26.56 21.98
CA GLU A 198 -14.19 27.97 21.64
C GLU A 198 -12.87 28.74 21.76
N PHE A 199 -12.61 29.56 20.75
CA PHE A 199 -11.43 30.41 20.64
C PHE A 199 -11.82 31.88 20.87
N ASP A 200 -11.01 32.61 21.65
CA ASP A 200 -11.06 34.08 21.75
C ASP A 200 -9.63 34.63 21.83
N ALA A 201 -9.11 35.12 20.71
CA ALA A 201 -7.80 35.76 20.63
C ALA A 201 -7.86 36.96 19.67
N PRO A 202 -7.97 38.19 20.18
CA PRO A 202 -8.07 39.40 19.35
C PRO A 202 -6.95 39.57 18.31
N GLY A 203 -5.76 39.01 18.58
CA GLY A 203 -4.61 39.05 17.68
C GLY A 203 -4.58 37.99 16.58
N VAL A 204 -5.62 37.15 16.42
CA VAL A 204 -5.67 36.07 15.44
C VAL A 204 -6.65 36.40 14.31
N ALA A 205 -6.21 36.26 13.06
CA ALA A 205 -7.02 36.45 11.87
C ALA A 205 -7.63 35.13 11.35
N MET A 206 -6.97 34.00 11.60
CA MET A 206 -7.46 32.66 11.22
C MET A 206 -6.83 31.61 12.12
N TRP A 207 -7.64 30.66 12.56
CA TRP A 207 -7.21 29.42 13.19
C TRP A 207 -7.27 28.30 12.15
N ARG A 208 -6.19 27.54 12.03
CA ARG A 208 -6.16 26.28 11.28
C ARG A 208 -6.00 25.15 12.29
N VAL A 209 -7.13 24.63 12.76
CA VAL A 209 -7.15 23.66 13.85
C VAL A 209 -6.87 22.27 13.27
N GLY A 210 -5.75 21.68 13.66
CA GLY A 210 -5.36 20.34 13.22
C GLY A 210 -5.96 19.26 14.11
N GLU A 211 -5.85 19.40 15.42
CA GLU A 211 -6.35 18.39 16.35
C GLU A 211 -7.18 18.98 17.49
N ILE A 212 -8.19 18.21 17.91
CA ILE A 212 -8.81 18.28 19.24
C ILE A 212 -8.78 16.90 19.88
N THR A 213 -7.76 16.64 20.69
CA THR A 213 -7.46 15.31 21.19
C THR A 213 -7.96 15.14 22.63
N PRO A 214 -9.03 14.33 22.86
CA PRO A 214 -9.51 14.05 24.20
C PRO A 214 -8.67 12.99 24.93
N TYR A 215 -8.52 13.18 26.24
CA TYR A 215 -7.83 12.26 27.14
C TYR A 215 -8.69 11.89 28.35
N LEU A 216 -8.44 10.71 28.89
CA LEU A 216 -8.95 10.25 30.19
C LEU A 216 -7.85 9.49 30.93
N ALA A 217 -7.57 9.88 32.17
CA ALA A 217 -6.55 9.27 33.02
C ALA A 217 -5.18 9.15 32.32
N GLY A 218 -4.80 10.19 31.58
CA GLY A 218 -3.54 10.25 30.84
C GLY A 218 -3.50 9.44 29.53
N LYS A 219 -4.58 8.78 29.12
CA LYS A 219 -4.66 8.04 27.85
C LYS A 219 -5.41 8.84 26.80
N ARG A 220 -4.85 8.93 25.58
CA ARG A 220 -5.54 9.46 24.40
C ARG A 220 -6.75 8.59 24.10
N LEU A 221 -7.91 9.20 23.88
CA LEU A 221 -9.12 8.50 23.50
C LEU A 221 -9.22 8.45 21.96
N LEU A 222 -9.14 7.24 21.40
CA LEU A 222 -9.26 6.98 19.96
C LEU A 222 -10.71 6.62 19.63
N LEU A 223 -11.55 7.64 19.46
CA LEU A 223 -13.01 7.51 19.42
C LEU A 223 -13.63 7.58 18.01
N SER A 224 -12.79 7.60 16.97
CA SER A 224 -13.18 7.82 15.58
C SER A 224 -12.30 7.06 14.61
N GLY A 225 -12.66 7.14 13.32
CA GLY A 225 -11.91 6.54 12.24
C GLY A 225 -11.76 5.03 12.40
N PRO A 226 -10.65 4.46 11.92
CA PRO A 226 -10.47 3.02 11.92
C PRO A 226 -10.21 2.42 13.32
N HIS A 227 -10.17 3.22 14.38
CA HIS A 227 -9.92 2.76 15.76
C HIS A 227 -11.15 2.17 16.45
N SER A 228 -12.36 2.49 15.98
CA SER A 228 -13.62 2.03 16.57
C SER A 228 -14.37 1.13 15.60
N PHE A 229 -14.20 -0.18 15.74
CA PHE A 229 -14.86 -1.17 14.88
C PHE A 229 -16.24 -1.59 15.43
N THR A 230 -17.23 -1.59 14.55
CA THR A 230 -18.57 -2.17 14.75
C THR A 230 -19.02 -2.75 13.42
N SER A 231 -19.47 -4.00 13.38
CA SER A 231 -19.89 -4.61 12.11
C SER A 231 -21.33 -4.26 11.75
N ALA A 232 -21.51 -3.10 11.12
CA ALA A 232 -22.79 -2.70 10.55
C ALA A 232 -22.62 -1.69 9.41
N TRP A 233 -23.52 -1.77 8.43
CA TRP A 233 -23.74 -0.69 7.47
C TRP A 233 -24.67 0.37 8.07
N LYS A 234 -24.36 1.65 7.85
CA LYS A 234 -25.22 2.78 8.18
C LYS A 234 -25.42 3.68 6.95
N SER A 235 -26.67 3.98 6.62
CA SER A 235 -26.98 4.93 5.53
C SER A 235 -26.51 6.36 5.84
N ALA A 236 -26.18 7.11 4.78
CA ALA A 236 -25.79 8.51 4.91
C ALA A 236 -26.98 9.40 5.32
N GLY A 237 -28.19 9.03 4.90
CA GLY A 237 -29.40 9.78 5.20
C GLY A 237 -30.63 8.90 5.45
N ALA A 238 -31.78 9.57 5.50
CA ALA A 238 -33.10 9.01 5.76
C ALA A 238 -33.95 8.81 4.48
N GLY A 239 -33.33 8.93 3.31
CA GLY A 239 -34.01 8.82 2.02
C GLY A 239 -34.35 7.39 1.63
N THR A 240 -34.56 7.18 0.33
CA THR A 240 -34.59 5.83 -0.25
C THR A 240 -33.15 5.32 -0.36
N GLU A 241 -32.88 4.20 0.30
CA GLU A 241 -31.55 3.61 0.40
C GLU A 241 -31.63 2.12 0.03
N TRP A 242 -30.51 1.54 -0.36
CA TRP A 242 -30.42 0.11 -0.62
C TRP A 242 -29.06 -0.46 -0.24
N VAL A 243 -29.07 -1.76 0.06
CA VAL A 243 -27.87 -2.60 0.18
C VAL A 243 -28.10 -3.82 -0.70
N MET A 244 -27.12 -4.15 -1.53
CA MET A 244 -27.15 -5.33 -2.40
C MET A 244 -25.92 -6.20 -2.24
N VAL A 245 -26.07 -7.49 -2.51
CA VAL A 245 -25.01 -8.50 -2.48
C VAL A 245 -24.94 -9.20 -3.84
N ASP A 246 -23.73 -9.38 -4.37
CA ASP A 246 -23.47 -10.29 -5.49
C ASP A 246 -23.16 -11.68 -4.94
N LEU A 247 -24.04 -12.65 -5.17
CA LEU A 247 -23.87 -14.03 -4.73
C LEU A 247 -22.73 -14.76 -5.47
N GLY A 248 -22.13 -14.12 -6.49
CA GLY A 248 -20.98 -14.58 -7.26
C GLY A 248 -21.33 -15.50 -8.43
N ALA A 249 -22.56 -16.04 -8.45
CA ALA A 249 -23.13 -16.79 -9.56
C ALA A 249 -24.66 -16.81 -9.46
N GLU A 250 -25.35 -17.27 -10.50
CA GLU A 250 -26.79 -17.54 -10.40
C GLU A 250 -27.04 -18.66 -9.38
N CYS A 251 -27.88 -18.37 -8.38
CA CYS A 251 -28.22 -19.25 -7.27
C CYS A 251 -29.74 -19.47 -7.21
N VAL A 252 -30.16 -20.55 -6.57
CA VAL A 252 -31.56 -20.79 -6.19
C VAL A 252 -31.73 -20.37 -4.73
N VAL A 253 -32.48 -19.29 -4.51
CA VAL A 253 -32.71 -18.68 -3.20
C VAL A 253 -34.14 -18.94 -2.74
N ASP A 254 -34.34 -19.31 -1.48
CA ASP A 254 -35.69 -19.53 -0.92
C ASP A 254 -35.96 -18.78 0.38
N ARG A 255 -34.92 -18.22 1.01
CA ARG A 255 -35.05 -17.51 2.28
C ARG A 255 -34.03 -16.38 2.41
N VAL A 256 -34.46 -15.28 3.01
CA VAL A 256 -33.61 -14.14 3.41
C VAL A 256 -33.76 -13.92 4.91
N ALA A 257 -32.65 -13.61 5.59
CA ALA A 257 -32.68 -13.14 6.96
C ALA A 257 -31.92 -11.81 7.07
N LEU A 258 -32.52 -10.86 7.77
CA LEU A 258 -31.95 -9.51 7.98
C LEU A 258 -31.81 -9.26 9.47
N TYR A 259 -30.68 -8.69 9.86
CA TYR A 259 -30.39 -8.30 11.24
C TYR A 259 -30.21 -6.79 11.28
N TRP A 260 -31.16 -6.12 11.94
CA TRP A 260 -31.24 -4.67 12.01
C TRP A 260 -30.73 -4.16 13.35
N ILE A 261 -30.12 -2.99 13.33
CA ILE A 261 -30.01 -2.13 14.52
C ILE A 261 -31.07 -1.04 14.41
N TRP A 262 -31.16 -0.38 13.25
CA TRP A 262 -32.23 0.55 12.90
C TRP A 262 -32.95 0.09 11.63
N ARG A 263 -34.15 -0.45 11.83
CA ARG A 263 -34.98 -1.00 10.76
C ARG A 263 -35.71 0.07 9.93
N PRO A 264 -36.07 -0.24 8.68
CA PRO A 264 -37.01 0.55 7.91
C PRO A 264 -38.44 0.43 8.47
N ALA A 265 -39.24 1.47 8.22
CA ALA A 265 -40.70 1.43 8.32
C ALA A 265 -41.33 0.82 7.06
N GLU A 266 -40.74 1.09 5.89
CA GLU A 266 -41.19 0.57 4.59
C GLU A 266 -39.98 0.12 3.76
N GLY A 267 -40.09 -1.05 3.13
CA GLY A 267 -39.06 -1.61 2.25
C GLY A 267 -39.43 -2.97 1.69
N ARG A 268 -38.54 -3.52 0.85
CA ARG A 268 -38.76 -4.79 0.14
C ARG A 268 -37.43 -5.50 -0.18
N ILE A 269 -37.51 -6.81 -0.37
CA ILE A 269 -36.45 -7.64 -0.94
C ILE A 269 -36.66 -7.74 -2.45
N GLN A 270 -35.55 -7.57 -3.17
CA GLN A 270 -35.50 -7.66 -4.63
C GLN A 270 -34.39 -8.59 -5.08
N PHE A 271 -34.62 -9.24 -6.20
CA PHE A 271 -33.62 -10.09 -6.85
C PHE A 271 -33.39 -9.68 -8.29
N SER A 272 -32.19 -9.96 -8.78
CA SER A 272 -31.76 -9.66 -10.15
C SER A 272 -30.75 -10.68 -10.67
N SER A 273 -30.71 -10.87 -11.98
CA SER A 273 -29.66 -11.63 -12.66
C SER A 273 -28.50 -10.74 -13.16
N ASP A 274 -28.71 -9.43 -13.30
CA ASP A 274 -27.78 -8.50 -13.96
C ASP A 274 -27.50 -7.20 -13.17
N ALA A 275 -28.09 -7.05 -11.98
CA ALA A 275 -28.07 -5.85 -11.13
C ALA A 275 -28.68 -4.58 -11.76
N LYS A 276 -29.30 -4.69 -12.94
CA LYS A 276 -29.96 -3.57 -13.65
C LYS A 276 -31.48 -3.70 -13.56
N GLN A 277 -32.00 -4.89 -13.86
CA GLN A 277 -33.44 -5.19 -13.79
C GLN A 277 -33.75 -5.90 -12.47
N TRP A 278 -34.66 -5.33 -11.69
CA TRP A 278 -34.98 -5.80 -10.34
C TRP A 278 -36.45 -6.20 -10.24
N ARG A 279 -36.72 -7.34 -9.61
CA ARG A 279 -38.08 -7.80 -9.30
C ARG A 279 -38.38 -7.63 -7.81
N ASP A 280 -39.58 -7.18 -7.49
CA ASP A 280 -40.09 -7.12 -6.11
C ASP A 280 -40.62 -8.49 -5.70
N ASP A 281 -39.85 -9.23 -4.90
CA ASP A 281 -40.17 -10.63 -4.56
C ASP A 281 -40.78 -10.79 -3.15
N ALA A 282 -40.48 -9.89 -2.21
CA ALA A 282 -41.10 -9.89 -0.87
C ALA A 282 -41.11 -8.50 -0.24
N ALA A 283 -42.20 -8.11 0.44
CA ALA A 283 -42.23 -6.93 1.29
C ALA A 283 -41.53 -7.22 2.64
N LEU A 284 -40.96 -6.19 3.28
CA LEU A 284 -40.44 -6.32 4.63
C LEU A 284 -41.60 -6.46 5.64
N PRO A 285 -41.51 -7.36 6.64
CA PRO A 285 -42.57 -7.56 7.62
C PRO A 285 -42.87 -6.30 8.46
N PRO A 286 -44.14 -5.94 8.72
CA PRO A 286 -44.51 -4.69 9.41
C PRO A 286 -44.43 -4.76 10.95
N HIS A 287 -43.52 -5.57 11.52
CA HIS A 287 -43.39 -5.76 12.97
C HIS A 287 -42.27 -4.90 13.59
N GLN A 288 -42.05 -5.00 14.90
CA GLN A 288 -40.97 -4.27 15.61
C GLN A 288 -39.70 -5.09 15.85
N SER A 289 -39.69 -6.40 15.55
CA SER A 289 -38.50 -7.24 15.69
C SER A 289 -37.33 -6.68 14.89
N LEU A 290 -36.12 -6.73 15.47
CA LEU A 290 -34.87 -6.36 14.82
C LEU A 290 -34.28 -7.50 13.97
N ARG A 291 -34.99 -8.62 13.89
CA ARG A 291 -34.70 -9.73 12.98
C ARG A 291 -35.89 -9.96 12.08
N ASP A 292 -35.65 -9.97 10.77
CA ASP A 292 -36.60 -10.45 9.78
C ASP A 292 -36.16 -11.84 9.31
N GLU A 293 -37.09 -12.78 9.23
CA GLU A 293 -36.91 -14.06 8.55
C GLU A 293 -37.98 -14.22 7.49
N ILE A 294 -37.57 -14.06 6.23
CA ILE A 294 -38.45 -13.93 5.08
C ILE A 294 -38.29 -15.20 4.24
N ARG A 295 -39.33 -16.04 4.20
CA ARG A 295 -39.41 -17.15 3.26
C ARG A 295 -40.10 -16.69 1.99
N LEU A 296 -39.49 -16.93 0.84
CA LEU A 296 -40.06 -16.55 -0.44
C LEU A 296 -41.26 -17.45 -0.76
N PRO A 297 -42.32 -16.94 -1.44
CA PRO A 297 -43.47 -17.74 -1.84
C PRO A 297 -43.09 -18.95 -2.72
N SER A 298 -42.01 -18.79 -3.50
CA SER A 298 -41.37 -19.85 -4.29
C SER A 298 -39.88 -19.55 -4.41
N PRO A 299 -39.01 -20.57 -4.58
CA PRO A 299 -37.59 -20.34 -4.83
C PRO A 299 -37.37 -19.46 -6.07
N VAL A 300 -36.42 -18.54 -5.97
CA VAL A 300 -36.05 -17.58 -6.99
C VAL A 300 -34.66 -17.90 -7.53
N LYS A 301 -34.48 -17.86 -8.85
CA LYS A 301 -33.15 -17.84 -9.47
C LYS A 301 -32.64 -16.41 -9.59
N ALA A 302 -31.46 -16.13 -9.04
CA ALA A 302 -30.85 -14.81 -9.08
C ALA A 302 -29.34 -14.86 -8.79
N ARG A 303 -28.61 -13.87 -9.28
CA ARG A 303 -27.21 -13.62 -8.89
C ARG A 303 -27.10 -12.54 -7.82
N TYR A 304 -28.00 -11.56 -7.85
CA TYR A 304 -27.98 -10.41 -6.95
C TYR A 304 -29.22 -10.42 -6.06
N ALA A 305 -29.01 -10.10 -4.79
CA ALA A 305 -30.06 -9.86 -3.81
C ALA A 305 -29.93 -8.44 -3.26
N ARG A 306 -31.04 -7.73 -3.11
CA ARG A 306 -31.08 -6.35 -2.61
C ARG A 306 -32.18 -6.17 -1.59
N VAL A 307 -31.87 -5.46 -0.51
CA VAL A 307 -32.88 -4.84 0.34
C VAL A 307 -33.02 -3.37 -0.06
N LEU A 308 -34.23 -2.98 -0.48
CA LEU A 308 -34.58 -1.60 -0.80
C LEU A 308 -35.43 -1.04 0.33
N MET A 309 -34.97 0.06 0.92
CA MET A 309 -35.60 0.74 2.05
C MET A 309 -36.10 2.10 1.59
N THR A 310 -37.40 2.35 1.68
CA THR A 310 -38.02 3.57 1.13
C THR A 310 -38.40 4.57 2.21
N LYS A 311 -38.52 4.13 3.46
CA LYS A 311 -38.85 4.97 4.60
C LYS A 311 -38.25 4.43 5.89
N PRO A 312 -37.51 5.23 6.67
CA PRO A 312 -36.94 4.78 7.93
C PRO A 312 -37.96 4.86 9.07
N ALA A 313 -37.78 4.01 10.09
CA ALA A 313 -38.55 4.11 11.34
C ALA A 313 -38.02 5.22 12.26
N ARG A 314 -36.84 5.77 11.97
CA ARG A 314 -36.14 6.82 12.72
C ARG A 314 -35.67 7.92 11.76
N GLY A 315 -35.51 9.15 12.25
CA GLY A 315 -35.11 10.29 11.41
C GLY A 315 -33.66 10.22 10.91
N GLU A 316 -32.84 9.37 11.54
CA GLU A 316 -31.39 9.27 11.34
C GLU A 316 -30.97 8.21 10.30
N GLY A 317 -31.94 7.55 9.67
CA GLY A 317 -31.73 6.58 8.60
C GLY A 317 -31.80 5.11 9.04
N TYR A 318 -31.02 4.26 8.38
CA TYR A 318 -31.04 2.80 8.54
C TYR A 318 -29.69 2.29 9.05
N ILE A 319 -29.72 1.20 9.81
CA ILE A 319 -28.53 0.46 10.23
C ILE A 319 -28.83 -1.04 10.14
N LEU A 320 -28.09 -1.73 9.28
CA LEU A 320 -28.17 -3.18 9.04
C LEU A 320 -26.84 -3.81 9.43
N SER A 321 -26.86 -4.82 10.31
CA SER A 321 -25.65 -5.53 10.70
C SER A 321 -25.36 -6.74 9.81
N GLU A 322 -26.37 -7.49 9.37
CA GLU A 322 -26.15 -8.69 8.54
C GLU A 322 -27.31 -8.91 7.56
N PHE A 323 -26.96 -9.31 6.33
CA PHE A 323 -27.85 -9.69 5.24
C PHE A 323 -27.54 -11.11 4.77
N GLU A 324 -28.31 -12.09 5.26
CA GLU A 324 -28.16 -13.49 4.90
C GLU A 324 -29.13 -13.89 3.78
N VAL A 325 -28.62 -14.62 2.79
CA VAL A 325 -29.39 -15.14 1.65
C VAL A 325 -29.22 -16.65 1.62
N TYR A 326 -30.27 -17.41 1.92
CA TYR A 326 -30.20 -18.87 2.00
C TYR A 326 -30.71 -19.55 0.73
N GLY A 327 -29.95 -20.55 0.31
CA GLY A 327 -30.23 -21.27 -0.93
C GLY A 327 -29.15 -22.28 -1.28
N ARG A 328 -29.13 -22.67 -2.56
CA ARG A 328 -28.12 -23.54 -3.18
C ARG A 328 -27.54 -22.87 -4.42
N GLY A 329 -26.33 -23.26 -4.79
CA GLY A 329 -25.56 -22.65 -5.88
C GLY A 329 -24.44 -21.76 -5.32
N GLY A 330 -23.92 -20.87 -6.17
CA GLY A 330 -22.89 -19.91 -5.75
C GLY A 330 -21.49 -20.52 -5.59
N PRO A 331 -20.44 -19.67 -5.57
CA PRO A 331 -19.08 -20.15 -5.46
C PRO A 331 -18.76 -20.64 -4.04
N VAL A 332 -17.82 -21.59 -3.96
CA VAL A 332 -17.03 -21.94 -2.77
C VAL A 332 -15.56 -21.89 -3.16
N TRP A 333 -14.71 -21.47 -2.23
CA TRP A 333 -13.30 -21.18 -2.49
C TRP A 333 -12.40 -22.26 -1.90
N ALA A 334 -11.57 -22.86 -2.74
CA ALA A 334 -10.56 -23.83 -2.35
C ALA A 334 -9.16 -23.18 -2.47
N PRO A 335 -8.26 -23.40 -1.50
CA PRO A 335 -6.88 -22.93 -1.62
C PRO A 335 -6.18 -23.57 -2.83
N GLN A 336 -5.23 -22.84 -3.42
CA GLN A 336 -4.35 -23.38 -4.46
C GLN A 336 -3.43 -24.47 -3.86
N PRO A 337 -3.07 -25.52 -4.61
CA PRO A 337 -2.08 -26.48 -4.18
C PRO A 337 -0.75 -25.82 -3.83
N GLN A 338 -0.09 -26.31 -2.78
CA GLN A 338 1.24 -25.84 -2.43
C GLN A 338 2.29 -26.39 -3.43
N PRO A 339 3.23 -25.57 -3.92
CA PRO A 339 4.36 -26.06 -4.71
C PRO A 339 5.22 -27.08 -3.96
N GLY A 340 5.82 -28.01 -4.71
CA GLY A 340 6.79 -28.97 -4.16
C GLY A 340 8.11 -28.31 -3.74
N ALA A 341 8.97 -29.10 -3.08
CA ALA A 341 10.33 -28.66 -2.80
C ALA A 341 11.21 -28.75 -4.06
N GLU A 342 11.98 -27.70 -4.33
CA GLU A 342 12.91 -27.60 -5.46
C GLU A 342 14.19 -26.89 -5.00
N GLY A 343 15.36 -27.37 -5.43
CA GLY A 343 16.64 -26.72 -5.17
C GLY A 343 16.98 -26.51 -3.68
N GLY A 344 16.57 -27.44 -2.80
CA GLY A 344 16.80 -27.31 -1.35
C GLY A 344 15.90 -26.28 -0.65
N ARG A 345 14.86 -25.80 -1.33
CA ARG A 345 13.84 -24.89 -0.79
C ARG A 345 12.44 -25.44 -1.01
N MET A 346 11.50 -25.04 -0.16
CA MET A 346 10.08 -25.31 -0.34
C MET A 346 9.32 -24.02 -0.12
N LEU A 347 8.70 -23.51 -1.18
CA LEU A 347 7.79 -22.38 -1.05
C LEU A 347 6.59 -22.81 -0.21
N LEU A 348 6.24 -21.96 0.75
CA LEU A 348 4.95 -22.02 1.44
C LEU A 348 3.96 -21.05 0.79
N SER A 349 4.25 -20.54 -0.42
CA SER A 349 3.26 -19.83 -1.25
C SER A 349 2.16 -20.80 -1.68
N GLY A 350 0.91 -20.33 -1.73
CA GLY A 350 -0.24 -21.23 -1.88
C GLY A 350 -0.32 -22.24 -0.73
N GLY A 351 -1.03 -23.35 -0.93
CA GLY A 351 -1.34 -24.28 0.16
C GLY A 351 -2.52 -23.83 1.01
N GLY A 352 -2.70 -24.48 2.17
CA GLY A 352 -3.88 -24.35 3.00
C GLY A 352 -3.95 -23.07 3.84
N TRP A 353 -3.46 -21.93 3.35
CA TRP A 353 -3.51 -20.68 4.10
C TRP A 353 -4.96 -20.26 4.38
N ARG A 354 -5.19 -19.89 5.63
CA ARG A 354 -6.45 -19.37 6.17
C ARG A 354 -6.19 -18.09 6.92
N LEU A 355 -7.19 -17.21 6.92
CA LEU A 355 -7.11 -15.87 7.49
C LEU A 355 -8.35 -15.59 8.33
N GLN A 356 -8.15 -14.99 9.51
CA GLN A 356 -9.25 -14.53 10.35
C GLN A 356 -8.86 -13.26 11.10
N ARG A 357 -9.81 -12.35 11.25
CA ARG A 357 -9.66 -11.14 12.08
C ARG A 357 -9.35 -11.57 13.51
N ALA A 358 -8.27 -11.04 14.10
CA ALA A 358 -7.79 -11.52 15.39
C ALA A 358 -8.81 -11.36 16.52
N SER A 359 -9.64 -10.30 16.49
CA SER A 359 -10.68 -10.08 17.50
C SER A 359 -11.79 -11.14 17.50
N LEU A 360 -11.89 -11.98 16.45
CA LEU A 360 -12.85 -13.08 16.36
C LEU A 360 -12.25 -14.42 16.80
N VAL A 361 -10.97 -14.44 17.18
CA VAL A 361 -10.24 -15.65 17.56
C VAL A 361 -9.91 -15.60 19.05
N SER A 362 -10.53 -16.47 19.83
CA SER A 362 -10.23 -16.57 21.28
C SER A 362 -8.94 -17.35 21.57
N ALA A 363 -8.47 -18.16 20.63
CA ALA A 363 -7.26 -18.96 20.75
C ALA A 363 -6.00 -18.11 20.60
N ARG A 364 -4.93 -18.51 21.30
CA ARG A 364 -3.60 -17.88 21.21
C ARG A 364 -2.71 -18.57 20.19
N GLY A 365 -1.60 -17.93 19.81
CA GLY A 365 -0.66 -18.42 18.80
C GLY A 365 -0.16 -19.86 19.03
N GLU A 366 0.02 -20.27 20.28
CA GLU A 366 0.45 -21.63 20.65
C GLU A 366 -0.62 -22.70 20.37
N ALA A 367 -1.90 -22.33 20.41
CA ALA A 367 -2.99 -23.23 20.05
C ALA A 367 -3.24 -23.22 18.54
N LEU A 368 -3.18 -22.04 17.92
CA LEU A 368 -3.41 -21.84 16.48
C LEU A 368 -2.36 -22.56 15.62
N SER A 369 -1.10 -22.55 16.06
CA SER A 369 0.00 -23.23 15.36
C SER A 369 0.06 -24.74 15.63
N ARG A 370 -0.97 -25.36 16.22
CA ARG A 370 -1.03 -26.83 16.35
C ARG A 370 -1.73 -27.45 15.14
N THR A 371 -1.22 -28.61 14.73
CA THR A 371 -1.89 -29.44 13.72
C THR A 371 -3.28 -29.86 14.21
N GLY A 372 -4.26 -29.85 13.31
CA GLY A 372 -5.64 -30.24 13.65
C GLY A 372 -6.50 -29.15 14.28
N PHE A 373 -5.98 -27.92 14.48
CA PHE A 373 -6.82 -26.76 14.80
C PHE A 373 -7.87 -26.55 13.69
N ALA A 374 -9.12 -26.30 14.10
CA ALA A 374 -10.24 -26.13 13.19
C ALA A 374 -10.32 -24.67 12.71
N ASP A 375 -9.94 -24.45 11.46
CA ASP A 375 -9.97 -23.16 10.75
C ASP A 375 -10.77 -23.25 9.43
N GLY A 376 -11.64 -24.25 9.31
CA GLY A 376 -12.39 -24.53 8.08
C GLY A 376 -13.41 -23.46 7.71
N ASP A 377 -13.83 -22.66 8.69
CA ASP A 377 -14.72 -21.50 8.57
C ASP A 377 -13.97 -20.19 8.28
N TRP A 378 -12.64 -20.20 8.29
CA TRP A 378 -11.82 -19.03 7.97
C TRP A 378 -11.70 -18.82 6.47
N ILE A 379 -11.53 -17.57 6.05
CA ILE A 379 -11.38 -17.24 4.63
C ILE A 379 -10.06 -17.82 4.09
N PRO A 380 -10.04 -18.45 2.91
CA PRO A 380 -8.78 -18.84 2.29
C PRO A 380 -7.94 -17.61 2.00
N ALA A 381 -6.68 -17.63 2.44
CA ALA A 381 -5.76 -16.50 2.27
C ALA A 381 -4.92 -16.66 1.01
N THR A 382 -4.55 -15.54 0.39
CA THR A 382 -3.54 -15.51 -0.68
C THR A 382 -2.20 -15.14 -0.07
N VAL A 383 -1.20 -16.01 -0.17
CA VAL A 383 0.18 -15.75 0.27
C VAL A 383 1.14 -16.13 -0.88
N PRO A 384 1.99 -15.20 -1.36
CA PRO A 384 2.09 -13.79 -0.98
C PRO A 384 0.83 -12.97 -1.36
N GLY A 385 0.37 -12.11 -0.45
CA GLY A 385 -0.80 -11.24 -0.60
C GLY A 385 -1.19 -10.54 0.71
N THR A 386 -1.76 -9.34 0.61
CA THR A 386 -2.29 -8.60 1.76
C THR A 386 -3.60 -9.22 2.28
N VAL A 387 -4.06 -8.77 3.45
CA VAL A 387 -5.39 -9.10 3.97
C VAL A 387 -6.45 -8.72 2.94
N LEU A 388 -6.37 -7.50 2.41
CA LEU A 388 -7.33 -6.99 1.43
C LEU A 388 -7.36 -7.84 0.14
N VAL A 389 -6.19 -8.23 -0.38
CA VAL A 389 -6.11 -9.14 -1.54
C VAL A 389 -6.74 -10.50 -1.26
N SER A 390 -6.57 -11.04 -0.04
CA SER A 390 -7.18 -12.32 0.32
C SER A 390 -8.72 -12.25 0.28
N TYR A 391 -9.30 -11.15 0.76
CA TYR A 391 -10.75 -10.92 0.68
C TYR A 391 -11.22 -10.69 -0.76
N LEU A 392 -10.45 -9.94 -1.57
CA LEU A 392 -10.74 -9.75 -2.99
C LEU A 392 -10.77 -11.10 -3.73
N ASN A 393 -9.73 -11.91 -3.57
CA ASN A 393 -9.61 -13.18 -4.26
C ASN A 393 -10.62 -14.23 -3.75
N ALA A 394 -11.16 -14.08 -2.54
CA ALA A 394 -12.27 -14.88 -2.04
C ALA A 394 -13.66 -14.32 -2.42
N GLY A 395 -13.70 -13.28 -3.27
CA GLY A 395 -14.93 -12.65 -3.74
C GLY A 395 -15.76 -12.00 -2.62
N ALA A 396 -15.12 -11.64 -1.50
CA ALA A 396 -15.76 -11.05 -0.33
C ALA A 396 -15.85 -9.52 -0.39
N ILE A 397 -15.09 -8.90 -1.28
CA ILE A 397 -15.14 -7.46 -1.57
C ILE A 397 -15.18 -7.24 -3.08
N PRO A 398 -15.80 -6.13 -3.54
CA PRO A 398 -15.68 -5.73 -4.93
C PRO A 398 -14.24 -5.30 -5.26
N ASP A 399 -13.86 -5.33 -6.55
CA ASP A 399 -12.54 -4.89 -6.99
C ASP A 399 -12.35 -3.39 -6.69
N PRO A 400 -11.44 -3.01 -5.76
CA PRO A 400 -11.24 -1.62 -5.37
C PRO A 400 -10.71 -0.72 -6.49
N ASN A 401 -10.19 -1.30 -7.57
CA ASN A 401 -9.66 -0.55 -8.72
C ASN A 401 -10.74 -0.11 -9.72
N HIS A 402 -12.01 -0.47 -9.51
CA HIS A 402 -13.11 -0.17 -10.43
C HIS A 402 -14.12 0.81 -9.82
N ALA A 403 -14.45 1.88 -10.57
CA ALA A 403 -15.40 2.92 -10.22
C ALA A 403 -15.17 3.50 -8.81
N ASP A 404 -16.12 3.29 -7.90
CA ASP A 404 -16.03 3.73 -6.50
C ASP A 404 -16.12 2.59 -5.50
N ASN A 405 -15.77 1.37 -5.94
CA ASN A 405 -15.82 0.16 -5.13
C ASN A 405 -14.99 0.25 -3.84
N GLN A 406 -13.92 1.06 -3.81
CA GLN A 406 -13.13 1.34 -2.60
C GLN A 406 -13.96 1.94 -1.45
N LEU A 407 -15.11 2.56 -1.76
CA LEU A 407 -16.01 3.13 -0.78
C LEU A 407 -17.02 2.12 -0.20
N MET A 408 -17.11 0.93 -0.80
CA MET A 408 -17.94 -0.17 -0.30
C MET A 408 -17.27 -0.94 0.85
N ILE A 409 -15.97 -0.73 1.04
CA ILE A 409 -15.09 -1.52 1.91
C ILE A 409 -14.77 -0.75 3.19
N SER A 410 -14.97 -1.39 4.35
CA SER A 410 -14.83 -0.75 5.67
C SER A 410 -13.35 -0.56 6.06
N ASP A 411 -12.93 0.67 6.37
CA ASP A 411 -11.57 0.93 6.83
C ASP A 411 -11.34 0.31 8.24
N SER A 412 -12.29 0.47 9.16
CA SER A 412 -12.21 -0.12 10.51
C SER A 412 -12.16 -1.66 10.54
N PHE A 413 -12.77 -2.35 9.56
CA PHE A 413 -12.65 -3.80 9.44
C PHE A 413 -11.23 -4.22 9.05
N PHE A 414 -10.60 -3.54 8.10
CA PHE A 414 -9.26 -3.91 7.63
C PHE A 414 -8.13 -3.31 8.49
N HIS A 415 -8.40 -2.27 9.30
CA HIS A 415 -7.47 -1.80 10.32
C HIS A 415 -7.57 -2.65 11.60
N SER A 416 -7.00 -3.85 11.52
CA SER A 416 -7.00 -4.81 12.62
C SER A 416 -5.81 -5.74 12.53
N ASP A 417 -5.55 -6.42 13.64
CA ASP A 417 -4.67 -7.56 13.60
C ASP A 417 -5.40 -8.75 12.96
N PHE A 418 -4.65 -9.58 12.25
CA PHE A 418 -5.15 -10.75 11.54
C PHE A 418 -4.28 -11.96 11.80
N TRP A 419 -4.91 -13.10 12.07
CA TRP A 419 -4.25 -14.39 12.11
C TRP A 419 -4.21 -15.01 10.72
N TYR A 420 -3.00 -15.31 10.25
CA TYR A 420 -2.75 -16.22 9.14
C TYR A 420 -2.37 -17.59 9.71
N ARG A 421 -2.94 -18.66 9.14
CA ARG A 421 -2.61 -20.04 9.51
C ARG A 421 -2.37 -20.88 8.28
N ASN A 422 -1.36 -21.75 8.31
CA ASN A 422 -1.12 -22.74 7.26
C ASN A 422 -0.73 -24.10 7.84
N GLY A 423 -1.23 -25.18 7.24
CA GLY A 423 -0.79 -26.54 7.50
C GLY A 423 -0.01 -27.10 6.32
N PHE A 424 1.19 -27.63 6.55
CA PHE A 424 2.07 -28.14 5.51
C PHE A 424 2.86 -29.38 5.97
N VAL A 425 3.45 -30.11 5.03
CA VAL A 425 4.34 -31.25 5.31
C VAL A 425 5.75 -30.87 4.89
N VAL A 426 6.72 -31.02 5.79
CA VAL A 426 8.13 -30.77 5.46
C VAL A 426 8.72 -32.03 4.85
N PRO A 427 9.12 -32.05 3.56
CA PRO A 427 9.64 -33.25 2.95
C PRO A 427 11.02 -33.62 3.53
N PRO A 428 11.32 -34.92 3.73
CA PRO A 428 12.61 -35.37 4.28
C PRO A 428 13.85 -34.90 3.50
N VAL A 429 13.68 -34.52 2.22
CA VAL A 429 14.75 -33.98 1.37
C VAL A 429 15.32 -32.64 1.88
N LEU A 430 14.58 -31.90 2.71
CA LEU A 430 15.05 -30.68 3.37
C LEU A 430 15.81 -30.96 4.68
N LYS A 431 16.24 -32.20 4.92
CA LYS A 431 17.02 -32.53 6.11
C LYS A 431 18.49 -32.21 5.87
N ASN A 432 18.98 -31.16 6.52
CA ASN A 432 20.40 -30.88 6.70
C ASN A 432 20.68 -30.59 8.19
N GLU A 433 21.83 -30.03 8.56
CA GLU A 433 22.10 -29.69 9.98
C GLU A 433 21.14 -28.62 10.52
N LYS A 434 20.75 -27.67 9.66
CA LYS A 434 19.85 -26.55 9.98
C LYS A 434 18.67 -26.49 9.03
N LEU A 435 17.49 -26.16 9.56
CA LEU A 435 16.27 -25.87 8.82
C LEU A 435 15.79 -24.46 9.17
N TRP A 436 15.45 -23.68 8.16
CA TRP A 436 15.10 -22.27 8.28
C TRP A 436 13.69 -22.01 7.75
N LEU A 437 12.93 -21.19 8.48
CA LEU A 437 11.70 -20.57 7.99
C LEU A 437 11.98 -19.10 7.65
N HIS A 438 11.65 -18.72 6.42
CA HIS A 438 11.91 -17.39 5.88
C HIS A 438 10.61 -16.67 5.56
N PHE A 439 10.61 -15.36 5.80
CA PHE A 439 9.63 -14.39 5.34
C PHE A 439 10.37 -13.28 4.61
N ASP A 440 10.07 -13.06 3.33
CA ASP A 440 10.71 -11.99 2.56
C ASP A 440 10.10 -10.60 2.84
N GLY A 441 8.91 -10.55 3.44
CA GLY A 441 8.22 -9.31 3.78
C GLY A 441 6.83 -9.55 4.39
N VAL A 442 6.55 -8.87 5.50
CA VAL A 442 5.25 -8.80 6.16
C VAL A 442 4.99 -7.35 6.50
N ASN A 443 3.80 -6.84 6.18
CA ASN A 443 3.41 -5.48 6.52
C ASN A 443 2.33 -5.51 7.61
N TRP A 444 2.45 -4.80 8.73
CA TRP A 444 3.59 -3.96 9.10
C TRP A 444 4.55 -4.66 10.07
N LYS A 445 4.00 -5.35 11.08
CA LYS A 445 4.73 -6.20 12.03
C LYS A 445 4.08 -7.56 12.14
N ALA A 446 4.81 -8.55 12.62
CA ALA A 446 4.25 -9.86 12.87
C ALA A 446 4.89 -10.62 14.03
N GLN A 447 4.10 -11.53 14.59
CA GLN A 447 4.53 -12.57 15.52
C GLN A 447 4.34 -13.94 14.90
N VAL A 448 5.30 -14.84 15.06
CA VAL A 448 5.35 -16.13 14.34
C VAL A 448 5.41 -17.32 15.30
N TRP A 449 4.56 -18.32 15.08
CA TRP A 449 4.55 -19.58 15.82
C TRP A 449 4.57 -20.80 14.91
N LEU A 450 5.30 -21.84 15.29
CA LEU A 450 5.34 -23.12 14.60
C LEU A 450 5.10 -24.26 15.59
N ASN A 451 4.13 -25.13 15.32
CA ASN A 451 3.84 -26.32 16.12
C ASN A 451 3.61 -26.06 17.62
N GLY A 452 3.06 -24.89 17.97
CA GLY A 452 2.80 -24.47 19.34
C GLY A 452 3.94 -23.67 19.98
N GLU A 453 5.08 -23.48 19.31
CA GLU A 453 6.23 -22.74 19.82
C GLU A 453 6.31 -21.35 19.18
N PHE A 454 6.55 -20.32 20.00
CA PHE A 454 6.83 -18.97 19.53
C PHE A 454 8.24 -18.86 18.95
N LEU A 455 8.36 -18.36 17.73
CA LEU A 455 9.65 -18.21 17.03
C LEU A 455 10.23 -16.80 17.17
N GLY A 456 9.40 -15.76 17.19
CA GLY A 456 9.84 -14.38 17.34
C GLY A 456 8.98 -13.37 16.56
N HIS A 457 9.52 -12.16 16.44
CA HIS A 457 8.88 -11.01 15.78
C HIS A 457 9.53 -10.69 14.43
N ILE A 458 8.76 -10.03 13.57
CA ILE A 458 9.23 -9.32 12.37
C ILE A 458 8.75 -7.87 12.51
N ASP A 459 9.70 -6.92 12.57
CA ASP A 459 9.40 -5.50 12.78
C ASP A 459 9.73 -4.66 11.55
N GLY A 460 8.68 -4.11 10.91
CA GLY A 460 8.77 -3.23 9.74
C GLY A 460 8.58 -3.96 8.41
N ALA A 461 7.99 -3.27 7.44
CA ALA A 461 7.45 -3.90 6.24
C ALA A 461 8.50 -4.55 5.31
N PHE A 462 9.76 -4.11 5.39
CA PHE A 462 10.81 -4.45 4.42
C PHE A 462 11.93 -5.32 4.98
N ARG A 463 11.85 -5.70 6.27
CA ARG A 463 12.81 -6.58 6.95
C ARG A 463 12.49 -8.04 6.68
N ARG A 464 13.51 -8.83 6.32
CA ARG A 464 13.40 -10.29 6.19
C ARG A 464 13.29 -10.96 7.57
N GLY A 465 12.32 -11.86 7.73
CA GLY A 465 12.23 -12.78 8.88
C GLY A 465 12.99 -14.07 8.59
N ARG A 466 13.86 -14.49 9.52
CA ARG A 466 14.65 -15.74 9.40
C ARG A 466 14.68 -16.46 10.74
N PHE A 467 14.09 -17.65 10.81
CA PHE A 467 13.97 -18.42 12.06
C PHE A 467 14.60 -19.80 11.91
N ASP A 468 15.50 -20.17 12.84
CA ASP A 468 15.98 -21.55 12.97
C ASP A 468 14.86 -22.41 13.55
N VAL A 469 14.34 -23.32 12.73
CA VAL A 469 13.26 -24.26 13.06
C VAL A 469 13.76 -25.70 13.16
N THR A 470 15.08 -25.88 13.27
CA THR A 470 15.72 -27.18 13.49
C THR A 470 15.17 -27.82 14.77
N GLY A 471 14.66 -29.05 14.65
CA GLY A 471 14.03 -29.77 15.77
C GLY A 471 12.64 -29.28 16.17
N LYS A 472 12.20 -28.11 15.69
CA LYS A 472 10.84 -27.56 15.91
C LYS A 472 9.86 -28.01 14.84
N ALA A 473 10.34 -28.08 13.58
CA ALA A 473 9.59 -28.66 12.48
C ALA A 473 9.67 -30.20 12.50
N ARG A 474 8.57 -30.85 12.15
CA ARG A 474 8.45 -32.31 12.07
C ARG A 474 8.60 -32.76 10.62
N LEU A 475 9.66 -33.50 10.33
CA LEU A 475 9.96 -33.98 8.97
C LEU A 475 9.02 -35.15 8.59
N GLY A 476 8.51 -35.14 7.36
CA GLY A 476 7.58 -36.16 6.85
C GLY A 476 6.17 -36.11 7.45
N GLU A 477 5.94 -35.23 8.43
CA GLU A 477 4.68 -35.10 9.16
C GLU A 477 4.02 -33.74 8.89
N LYS A 478 2.75 -33.63 9.30
CA LYS A 478 2.06 -32.34 9.29
C LYS A 478 2.67 -31.39 10.31
N ASN A 479 2.83 -30.15 9.89
CA ASN A 479 3.22 -28.99 10.68
C ASN A 479 2.13 -27.94 10.57
N ALA A 480 2.07 -27.02 11.53
CA ALA A 480 1.19 -25.86 11.45
C ALA A 480 1.93 -24.59 11.85
N LEU A 481 1.77 -23.55 11.03
CA LEU A 481 2.31 -22.22 11.21
C LEU A 481 1.14 -21.27 11.51
N ALA A 482 1.29 -20.43 12.52
CA ALA A 482 0.40 -19.31 12.79
C ALA A 482 1.22 -18.01 12.79
N VAL A 483 0.69 -16.97 12.16
CA VAL A 483 1.30 -15.65 12.07
C VAL A 483 0.26 -14.63 12.45
N LEU A 484 0.51 -13.86 13.51
CA LEU A 484 -0.30 -12.68 13.83
C LEU A 484 0.33 -11.51 13.11
N VAL A 485 -0.36 -10.96 12.11
CA VAL A 485 0.02 -9.71 11.46
C VAL A 485 -0.65 -8.57 12.21
N GLU A 486 0.14 -7.62 12.67
CA GLU A 486 -0.31 -6.48 13.46
C GLU A 486 -0.65 -5.29 12.55
N LYS A 487 -1.71 -4.57 12.91
CA LYS A 487 -2.07 -3.32 12.22
C LYS A 487 -1.07 -2.21 12.47
N ASN A 488 -1.05 -1.23 11.57
CA ASN A 488 -0.38 0.05 11.78
C ASN A 488 -0.88 0.75 13.06
N ALA A 489 0.01 1.36 13.82
CA ALA A 489 -0.34 2.06 15.06
C ALA A 489 -0.98 3.42 14.75
N THR A 490 -0.53 4.09 13.68
CA THR A 490 -0.98 5.42 13.27
C THR A 490 -1.58 5.40 11.84
N PRO A 491 -2.70 4.69 11.62
CA PRO A 491 -3.23 4.46 10.27
C PRO A 491 -3.67 5.73 9.53
N GLY A 492 -3.97 6.83 10.23
CA GLY A 492 -4.56 8.05 9.68
C GLY A 492 -6.00 7.88 9.16
N SER A 493 -6.67 8.99 8.86
CA SER A 493 -8.01 9.02 8.28
C SER A 493 -8.02 8.65 6.80
N VAL A 494 -9.18 8.22 6.31
CA VAL A 494 -9.39 7.95 4.89
C VAL A 494 -9.44 9.24 4.09
N LYS A 495 -8.72 9.25 2.96
CA LYS A 495 -8.73 10.32 1.96
C LYS A 495 -9.64 9.96 0.81
N GLU A 496 -10.64 10.80 0.55
CA GLU A 496 -11.53 10.67 -0.60
C GLU A 496 -11.36 11.89 -1.49
N LYS A 497 -10.89 11.65 -2.71
CA LYS A 497 -10.76 12.67 -3.74
C LYS A 497 -12.12 13.02 -4.30
N THR A 498 -12.31 14.30 -4.60
CA THR A 498 -13.50 14.78 -5.32
C THR A 498 -13.10 15.20 -6.72
N PHE A 499 -14.08 15.54 -7.57
CA PHE A 499 -13.74 16.11 -8.87
C PHE A 499 -13.03 17.46 -8.72
N GLU A 500 -13.25 18.17 -7.61
CA GLU A 500 -12.65 19.46 -7.33
C GLU A 500 -11.24 19.33 -6.72
N ASN A 501 -11.02 18.43 -5.76
CA ASN A 501 -9.83 18.42 -4.90
C ASN A 501 -9.25 17.00 -4.70
N PRO A 502 -7.91 16.81 -4.85
CA PRO A 502 -7.25 15.52 -4.65
C PRO A 502 -7.01 15.11 -3.19
N ASP A 503 -7.50 15.89 -2.22
CA ASP A 503 -7.17 15.75 -0.79
C ASP A 503 -5.67 16.04 -0.51
N LYS A 504 -5.23 15.86 0.74
CA LYS A 504 -3.83 16.03 1.17
C LYS A 504 -3.01 14.78 0.90
N ASN A 505 -1.74 14.97 0.57
CA ASN A 505 -0.78 13.87 0.45
C ASN A 505 -0.40 13.31 1.82
N GLY A 506 -0.33 11.98 1.93
CA GLY A 506 0.23 11.29 3.10
C GLY A 506 -0.51 11.58 4.41
N GLY A 507 0.14 11.36 5.55
CA GLY A 507 -0.47 11.69 6.84
C GLY A 507 0.19 10.96 8.00
N ALA A 508 -0.58 10.74 9.07
CA ALA A 508 -0.10 10.14 10.32
C ALA A 508 0.64 8.80 10.16
N LEU A 509 0.40 8.07 9.06
CA LEU A 509 1.10 6.82 8.73
C LEU A 509 2.62 7.01 8.60
N GLY A 510 3.09 8.25 8.37
CA GLY A 510 4.51 8.57 8.36
C GLY A 510 5.28 8.14 9.62
N ALA A 511 4.60 8.14 10.78
CA ALA A 511 5.16 7.74 12.06
C ALA A 511 5.46 6.23 12.13
N ASP A 512 4.75 5.42 11.35
CA ASP A 512 4.92 3.97 11.26
C ASP A 512 5.96 3.56 10.19
N ASN A 513 6.62 4.49 9.52
CA ASN A 513 7.65 4.12 8.54
C ASN A 513 8.76 3.29 9.22
N PRO A 514 9.20 2.17 8.61
CA PRO A 514 8.98 1.81 7.22
C PRO A 514 7.72 0.97 6.98
N THR A 515 6.86 1.48 6.09
CA THR A 515 5.63 0.85 5.61
C THR A 515 5.36 1.30 4.17
N PHE A 516 4.28 0.84 3.55
CA PHE A 516 3.77 1.36 2.28
C PHE A 516 3.10 2.72 2.51
N HIS A 517 3.89 3.77 2.74
CA HIS A 517 3.42 5.09 3.19
C HIS A 517 2.28 5.64 2.33
N ALA A 518 2.36 5.56 1.00
CA ALA A 518 1.30 6.08 0.12
C ALA A 518 -0.05 5.33 0.23
N SER A 519 -0.11 4.19 0.92
CA SER A 519 -1.37 3.45 1.16
C SER A 519 -2.38 4.20 2.05
N ILE A 520 -1.95 5.25 2.77
CA ILE A 520 -2.88 6.21 3.41
C ILE A 520 -3.64 7.06 2.39
N GLY A 521 -3.13 7.14 1.15
CA GLY A 521 -3.65 7.97 0.09
C GLY A 521 -2.73 9.15 -0.19
N TRP A 522 -2.70 9.52 -1.45
CA TRP A 522 -1.85 10.54 -2.04
C TRP A 522 -2.59 11.16 -3.23
N ASP A 523 -2.12 12.23 -3.84
CA ASP A 523 -2.78 12.83 -5.02
C ASP A 523 -2.81 11.92 -6.26
N TRP A 524 -2.09 10.79 -6.28
CA TRP A 524 -2.10 9.76 -7.35
C TRP A 524 -2.53 8.34 -6.92
N ILE A 525 -2.96 8.13 -5.67
CA ILE A 525 -3.50 6.83 -5.20
C ILE A 525 -4.54 7.07 -4.09
N PRO A 526 -5.66 6.32 -4.01
CA PRO A 526 -6.60 6.45 -2.91
C PRO A 526 -6.03 5.81 -1.65
N THR A 527 -6.73 6.01 -0.54
CA THR A 527 -6.50 5.21 0.66
C THR A 527 -6.76 3.73 0.40
N ILE A 528 -5.77 2.88 0.64
CA ILE A 528 -5.91 1.41 0.62
C ILE A 528 -6.35 0.94 2.00
N ARG A 529 -7.48 0.22 2.05
CA ARG A 529 -8.06 -0.27 3.31
C ARG A 529 -7.08 -1.22 4.01
N GLY A 530 -6.84 -0.96 5.30
CA GLY A 530 -5.86 -1.71 6.10
C GLY A 530 -4.39 -1.44 5.77
N ARG A 531 -4.08 -0.38 5.00
CA ARG A 531 -2.72 0.11 4.70
C ARG A 531 -1.77 -0.96 4.18
N ASN A 532 -2.30 -1.83 3.30
CA ASN A 532 -1.59 -2.98 2.73
C ASN A 532 -1.02 -3.96 3.77
N SER A 533 -1.62 -4.07 4.96
CA SER A 533 -1.21 -5.08 5.95
C SER A 533 -1.41 -6.51 5.43
N GLY A 534 -0.50 -7.42 5.80
CA GLY A 534 -0.49 -8.82 5.42
C GLY A 534 0.89 -9.35 5.02
N ILE A 535 0.94 -10.61 4.62
CA ILE A 535 2.16 -11.30 4.19
C ILE A 535 2.37 -11.00 2.69
N TRP A 536 2.87 -9.81 2.39
CA TRP A 536 2.96 -9.30 1.00
C TRP A 536 4.02 -9.98 0.15
N ASN A 537 4.99 -10.69 0.75
CA ASN A 537 6.08 -11.38 0.05
C ASN A 537 6.19 -12.86 0.46
N ARG A 538 7.12 -13.59 -0.16
CA ARG A 538 7.25 -15.05 -0.08
C ARG A 538 7.49 -15.53 1.35
N VAL A 539 6.92 -16.72 1.64
CA VAL A 539 7.24 -17.54 2.81
C VAL A 539 7.81 -18.85 2.31
N TYR A 540 8.93 -19.31 2.86
CA TYR A 540 9.55 -20.55 2.41
C TYR A 540 10.42 -21.22 3.47
N LEU A 541 10.65 -22.51 3.29
CA LEU A 541 11.63 -23.29 4.04
C LEU A 541 12.91 -23.45 3.21
N SER A 542 14.06 -23.46 3.87
CA SER A 542 15.33 -23.90 3.30
C SER A 542 16.15 -24.67 4.32
N SER A 543 17.10 -25.49 3.86
CA SER A 543 18.00 -26.24 4.74
C SER A 543 19.46 -25.97 4.42
N THR A 544 20.29 -25.84 5.44
CA THR A 544 21.73 -25.56 5.32
C THR A 544 22.53 -26.42 6.30
N GLY A 545 23.85 -26.38 6.21
CA GLY A 545 24.68 -26.81 7.33
C GLY A 545 24.73 -25.79 8.46
N ASP A 546 25.69 -25.96 9.37
CA ASP A 546 25.93 -25.04 10.49
C ASP A 546 26.31 -23.63 10.04
N VAL A 547 26.87 -23.47 8.83
CA VAL A 547 27.29 -22.18 8.29
C VAL A 547 26.38 -21.77 7.13
N THR A 548 25.77 -20.59 7.24
CA THR A 548 25.00 -19.97 6.15
C THR A 548 25.87 -19.04 5.33
N ILE A 549 25.61 -18.94 4.02
CA ILE A 549 26.21 -17.97 3.10
C ILE A 549 25.12 -17.02 2.57
N ALA A 550 25.27 -15.70 2.75
CA ALA A 550 24.21 -14.74 2.43
C ALA A 550 24.72 -13.35 1.98
N ASP A 551 23.78 -12.54 1.50
CA ASP A 551 23.88 -11.08 1.29
C ASP A 551 25.15 -10.63 0.56
N PRO A 552 25.39 -11.15 -0.66
CA PRO A 552 26.61 -10.86 -1.40
C PRO A 552 26.75 -9.36 -1.71
N LEU A 553 27.97 -8.85 -1.63
CA LEU A 553 28.37 -7.59 -2.29
C LEU A 553 29.06 -7.94 -3.61
N VAL A 554 28.77 -7.15 -4.65
CA VAL A 554 29.49 -7.18 -5.92
C VAL A 554 30.07 -5.79 -6.16
N ALA A 555 31.39 -5.68 -6.12
CA ALA A 555 32.11 -4.45 -6.42
C ALA A 555 33.12 -4.70 -7.54
N SER A 556 33.37 -3.70 -8.38
CA SER A 556 34.40 -3.78 -9.41
C SER A 556 35.02 -2.44 -9.76
N ARG A 557 36.32 -2.45 -10.04
CA ARG A 557 37.08 -1.32 -10.63
C ARG A 557 37.39 -1.66 -12.08
N VAL A 558 37.04 -0.79 -13.01
CA VAL A 558 37.23 -1.03 -14.45
C VAL A 558 38.41 -0.20 -14.94
N SER A 559 39.35 -0.80 -15.68
CA SER A 559 40.49 -0.06 -16.21
C SER A 559 40.02 1.07 -17.16
N PRO A 560 40.75 2.20 -17.28
CA PRO A 560 40.33 3.32 -18.12
C PRO A 560 40.08 2.95 -19.59
N ASP A 561 40.86 2.01 -20.13
CA ASP A 561 40.72 1.45 -21.48
C ASP A 561 39.68 0.30 -21.56
N ARG A 562 39.11 -0.09 -20.42
CA ARG A 562 38.14 -1.18 -20.24
C ARG A 562 38.67 -2.57 -20.65
N SER A 563 39.99 -2.73 -20.71
CA SER A 563 40.64 -4.01 -21.03
C SER A 563 40.69 -4.99 -19.85
N ALA A 564 40.52 -4.52 -18.61
CA ALA A 564 40.49 -5.35 -17.42
C ALA A 564 39.52 -4.80 -16.36
N ALA A 565 39.07 -5.67 -15.45
CA ALA A 565 38.36 -5.26 -14.24
C ALA A 565 38.82 -6.07 -13.02
N ASP A 566 39.09 -5.39 -11.92
CA ASP A 566 39.31 -6.04 -10.63
C ASP A 566 37.95 -6.17 -9.93
N VAL A 567 37.52 -7.42 -9.69
CA VAL A 567 36.22 -7.76 -9.11
C VAL A 567 36.42 -8.22 -7.68
N ARG A 568 35.63 -7.66 -6.76
CA ARG A 568 35.52 -8.08 -5.36
C ARG A 568 34.11 -8.59 -5.11
N LEU A 569 34.02 -9.85 -4.71
CA LEU A 569 32.84 -10.43 -4.09
C LEU A 569 33.04 -10.47 -2.59
N GLU A 570 31.98 -10.28 -1.83
CA GLU A 570 32.02 -10.49 -0.38
C GLU A 570 30.75 -11.19 0.06
N PHE A 571 30.89 -12.26 0.83
CA PHE A 571 29.77 -13.06 1.32
C PHE A 571 29.70 -12.98 2.84
N LEU A 572 28.51 -12.75 3.39
CA LEU A 572 28.30 -12.82 4.83
C LEU A 572 28.14 -14.29 5.24
N LEU A 573 29.08 -14.79 6.04
CA LEU A 573 28.99 -16.12 6.62
C LEU A 573 28.68 -16.02 8.11
N GLN A 574 27.81 -16.92 8.59
CA GLN A 574 27.49 -17.04 10.00
C GLN A 574 27.50 -18.49 10.42
N ASN A 575 28.21 -18.81 11.51
CA ASN A 575 28.20 -20.13 12.13
C ASN A 575 27.13 -20.21 13.23
N HIS A 576 26.09 -20.99 12.98
CA HIS A 576 24.96 -21.24 13.87
C HIS A 576 25.13 -22.49 14.74
N GLY A 577 26.27 -23.16 14.61
CA GLY A 577 26.65 -24.34 15.40
C GLY A 577 27.33 -23.98 16.72
N SER A 578 27.52 -24.99 17.57
CA SER A 578 28.19 -24.87 18.87
C SER A 578 29.70 -25.11 18.81
N ARG A 579 30.25 -25.39 17.61
CA ARG A 579 31.67 -25.71 17.40
C ARG A 579 32.27 -24.80 16.36
N THR A 580 33.58 -24.60 16.44
CA THR A 580 34.32 -23.95 15.36
C THR A 580 34.18 -24.78 14.08
N VAL A 581 33.89 -24.13 12.97
CA VAL A 581 33.78 -24.75 11.64
C VAL A 581 34.91 -24.22 10.76
N GLU A 582 35.64 -25.15 10.15
CA GLU A 582 36.65 -24.87 9.14
C GLU A 582 36.13 -25.36 7.78
N GLY A 583 36.30 -24.53 6.75
CA GLY A 583 35.79 -24.82 5.42
C GLY A 583 36.31 -23.84 4.37
N MET A 584 35.70 -23.87 3.19
CA MET A 584 36.03 -22.98 2.09
C MET A 584 34.77 -22.41 1.47
N VAL A 585 34.79 -21.11 1.18
CA VAL A 585 33.87 -20.54 0.20
C VAL A 585 34.44 -20.88 -1.17
N ARG A 586 33.68 -21.58 -2.02
CA ARG A 586 34.06 -21.89 -3.41
C ARG A 586 32.97 -21.45 -4.37
N GLY A 587 33.36 -21.12 -5.60
CA GLY A 587 32.37 -20.71 -6.58
C GLY A 587 32.94 -20.39 -7.95
N GLN A 588 32.05 -19.88 -8.79
CA GLN A 588 32.33 -19.43 -10.14
C GLN A 588 31.64 -18.08 -10.37
N PHE A 589 32.36 -17.17 -11.05
CA PHE A 589 31.85 -15.91 -11.59
C PHE A 589 32.01 -15.97 -13.11
N GLY A 590 30.92 -16.27 -13.82
CA GLY A 590 31.01 -16.74 -15.21
C GLY A 590 31.95 -17.95 -15.29
N ASP A 591 32.98 -17.87 -16.14
CA ASP A 591 33.97 -18.94 -16.31
C ASP A 591 35.11 -18.88 -15.27
N ARG A 592 35.14 -17.87 -14.39
CA ARG A 592 36.23 -17.68 -13.42
C ARG A 592 35.92 -18.36 -12.09
N GLU A 593 36.72 -19.37 -11.75
CA GLU A 593 36.64 -20.01 -10.43
C GLU A 593 37.27 -19.17 -9.33
N PHE A 594 36.76 -19.32 -8.11
CA PHE A 594 37.34 -18.73 -6.91
C PHE A 594 37.21 -19.65 -5.69
N SER A 595 38.11 -19.45 -4.72
CA SER A 595 38.03 -20.11 -3.42
C SER A 595 38.69 -19.28 -2.32
N SER A 596 38.15 -19.31 -1.11
CA SER A 596 38.73 -18.66 0.07
C SER A 596 38.55 -19.55 1.31
N PRO A 597 39.62 -19.83 2.09
CA PRO A 597 39.52 -20.60 3.33
C PRO A 597 38.87 -19.77 4.44
N VAL A 598 38.08 -20.43 5.28
CA VAL A 598 37.29 -19.77 6.33
C VAL A 598 37.30 -20.63 7.60
N ARG A 599 37.52 -20.00 8.76
CA ARG A 599 37.45 -20.63 10.10
C ARG A 599 36.57 -19.81 11.03
N LEU A 600 35.33 -20.23 11.29
CA LEU A 600 34.35 -19.49 12.09
C LEU A 600 34.20 -20.10 13.47
N ASN A 601 34.37 -19.32 14.52
CA ASN A 601 34.00 -19.71 15.88
C ASN A 601 32.46 -19.83 16.02
N PRO A 602 31.97 -20.52 17.08
CA PRO A 602 30.53 -20.58 17.35
C PRO A 602 29.90 -19.19 17.43
N GLY A 603 28.81 -18.96 16.70
CA GLY A 603 28.12 -17.67 16.65
C GLY A 603 28.83 -16.55 15.88
N GLU A 604 30.02 -16.80 15.34
CA GLU A 604 30.77 -15.79 14.58
C GLU A 604 30.05 -15.45 13.27
N ILE A 605 29.88 -14.15 13.03
CA ILE A 605 29.47 -13.57 11.74
C ILE A 605 30.69 -12.89 11.13
N ARG A 606 31.01 -13.21 9.88
CA ARG A 606 32.14 -12.62 9.17
C ARG A 606 31.84 -12.42 7.69
N ALA A 607 32.18 -11.24 7.20
CA ALA A 607 32.22 -10.97 5.77
C ALA A 607 33.51 -11.57 5.18
N VAL A 608 33.37 -12.45 4.19
CA VAL A 608 34.50 -13.16 3.55
C VAL A 608 34.70 -12.60 2.14
N PRO A 609 35.78 -11.83 1.89
CA PRO A 609 36.07 -11.29 0.58
C PRO A 609 36.72 -12.34 -0.33
N VAL A 610 36.45 -12.20 -1.61
CA VAL A 610 37.07 -12.93 -2.71
C VAL A 610 37.37 -11.92 -3.81
N GLU A 611 38.63 -11.83 -4.22
CA GLU A 611 39.09 -10.87 -5.22
C GLU A 611 39.76 -11.58 -6.38
N PHE A 612 39.46 -11.14 -7.60
CA PHE A 612 40.10 -11.63 -8.81
C PHE A 612 40.04 -10.59 -9.93
N ARG A 613 40.98 -10.70 -10.86
CA ARG A 613 41.03 -9.88 -12.06
C ARG A 613 40.40 -10.61 -13.24
N LEU A 614 39.57 -9.90 -13.99
CA LEU A 614 39.04 -10.33 -15.28
C LEU A 614 39.75 -9.58 -16.40
N GLU A 615 40.31 -10.32 -17.34
CA GLU A 615 40.84 -9.76 -18.59
C GLU A 615 39.71 -9.73 -19.64
N LYS A 616 39.59 -8.61 -20.36
CA LYS A 616 38.54 -8.33 -21.35
C LYS A 616 37.13 -8.63 -20.82
N PRO A 617 36.73 -8.03 -19.68
CA PRO A 617 35.45 -8.33 -19.05
C PRO A 617 34.29 -7.93 -19.95
N ARG A 618 33.24 -8.76 -19.99
CA ARG A 618 31.92 -8.32 -20.47
C ARG A 618 31.28 -7.46 -19.38
N LEU A 619 31.21 -6.16 -19.64
CA LEU A 619 30.68 -5.16 -18.70
C LEU A 619 29.16 -5.12 -18.74
N TRP A 620 28.56 -4.77 -17.61
CA TRP A 620 27.17 -4.34 -17.55
C TRP A 620 27.08 -2.86 -17.96
N TRP A 621 26.19 -2.55 -18.89
CA TRP A 621 25.88 -1.19 -19.33
C TRP A 621 24.40 -0.87 -19.14
N PRO A 622 24.07 0.38 -18.79
CA PRO A 622 22.68 0.82 -18.81
C PRO A 622 22.12 0.88 -20.24
N ASN A 623 20.80 0.94 -20.34
CA ASN A 623 20.06 0.97 -21.60
C ASN A 623 20.57 2.09 -22.52
N GLY A 624 20.84 1.76 -23.78
CA GLY A 624 21.40 2.67 -24.78
C GLY A 624 22.90 2.95 -24.68
N TYR A 625 23.62 2.41 -23.69
CA TYR A 625 25.08 2.56 -23.56
C TYR A 625 25.88 1.30 -23.93
N GLY A 626 25.24 0.14 -23.96
CA GLY A 626 25.82 -1.15 -24.28
C GLY A 626 24.89 -2.30 -23.89
N GLU A 627 25.40 -3.52 -23.93
CA GLU A 627 24.68 -4.69 -23.41
C GLU A 627 24.68 -4.69 -21.87
N PRO A 628 23.55 -4.88 -21.18
CA PRO A 628 23.48 -5.06 -19.73
C PRO A 628 23.93 -6.47 -19.35
N TYR A 629 25.18 -6.82 -19.64
CA TYR A 629 25.66 -8.19 -19.45
C TYR A 629 25.73 -8.58 -17.97
N LEU A 630 25.18 -9.76 -17.66
CA LEU A 630 25.16 -10.33 -16.32
C LEU A 630 25.88 -11.67 -16.32
N HIS A 631 26.89 -11.81 -15.47
CA HIS A 631 27.58 -13.07 -15.22
C HIS A 631 26.77 -13.89 -14.22
N GLN A 632 26.64 -15.19 -14.47
CA GLN A 632 26.12 -16.10 -13.46
C GLN A 632 27.17 -16.27 -12.36
N VAL A 633 26.74 -16.14 -11.11
CA VAL A 633 27.56 -16.40 -9.93
C VAL A 633 26.95 -17.55 -9.15
N LYS A 634 27.76 -18.56 -8.87
CA LYS A 634 27.43 -19.64 -7.94
C LYS A 634 28.47 -19.63 -6.83
N ALA A 635 28.03 -19.53 -5.58
CA ALA A 635 28.91 -19.56 -4.42
C ALA A 635 28.34 -20.54 -3.40
N ARG A 636 29.22 -21.35 -2.82
CA ARG A 636 28.86 -22.35 -1.82
C ARG A 636 29.88 -22.38 -0.70
N PHE A 637 29.43 -22.69 0.50
CA PHE A 637 30.32 -23.01 1.61
C PHE A 637 30.49 -24.53 1.67
N GLU A 638 31.75 -24.98 1.67
CA GLU A 638 32.11 -26.39 1.77
C GLU A 638 32.86 -26.67 3.07
N THR A 639 32.46 -27.74 3.75
CA THR A 639 33.19 -28.29 4.91
C THR A 639 33.07 -29.81 4.91
N GLY A 640 34.11 -30.51 5.39
CA GLY A 640 34.15 -31.98 5.37
C GLY A 640 34.01 -32.60 3.98
N GLY A 641 34.42 -31.90 2.93
CA GLY A 641 34.38 -32.38 1.54
C GLY A 641 33.02 -32.29 0.85
N ARG A 642 32.01 -31.61 1.44
CA ARG A 642 30.69 -31.39 0.82
C ARG A 642 30.25 -29.94 0.91
N ALA A 643 29.41 -29.50 -0.02
CA ALA A 643 28.72 -28.21 0.05
C ALA A 643 27.58 -28.30 1.08
N THR A 644 27.51 -27.34 2.00
CA THR A 644 26.52 -27.30 3.07
C THR A 644 25.54 -26.14 2.94
N ASP A 645 25.88 -25.11 2.18
CA ASP A 645 24.96 -24.03 1.79
C ASP A 645 25.41 -23.44 0.44
N GLU A 646 24.46 -22.96 -0.36
CA GLU A 646 24.70 -22.42 -1.70
C GLU A 646 23.80 -21.22 -1.99
N LEU A 647 24.37 -20.25 -2.71
CA LEU A 647 23.64 -19.17 -3.33
C LEU A 647 24.01 -19.05 -4.82
N SER A 648 22.99 -18.77 -5.63
CA SER A 648 23.11 -18.52 -7.07
C SER A 648 22.45 -17.20 -7.41
N PHE A 649 23.12 -16.36 -8.19
CA PHE A 649 22.62 -15.04 -8.61
C PHE A 649 23.30 -14.54 -9.88
N HIS A 650 22.86 -13.40 -10.38
CA HIS A 650 23.46 -12.71 -11.52
C HIS A 650 24.18 -11.45 -11.05
N ALA A 651 25.34 -11.17 -11.63
CA ALA A 651 26.18 -10.03 -11.27
C ALA A 651 26.66 -9.28 -12.51
N GLY A 652 26.54 -7.95 -12.52
CA GLY A 652 27.12 -7.10 -13.56
C GLY A 652 28.49 -6.57 -13.15
N VAL A 653 29.46 -6.61 -14.07
CA VAL A 653 30.76 -5.92 -13.87
C VAL A 653 30.61 -4.48 -14.33
N ARG A 654 30.64 -3.55 -13.38
CA ARG A 654 30.48 -2.11 -13.66
C ARG A 654 31.12 -1.25 -12.59
N GLU A 655 31.54 -0.06 -12.98
CA GLU A 655 32.03 0.96 -12.05
C GLU A 655 31.19 2.23 -12.18
N PHE A 656 30.64 2.70 -11.06
CA PHE A 656 30.04 4.02 -10.95
C PHE A 656 31.06 5.01 -10.40
N THR A 657 31.08 6.23 -10.94
CA THR A 657 31.75 7.37 -10.32
C THR A 657 30.84 8.59 -10.34
N PHE A 658 31.04 9.48 -9.38
CA PHE A 658 30.16 10.60 -9.09
C PHE A 658 30.96 11.89 -8.93
N SER A 659 30.34 13.02 -9.27
CA SER A 659 30.85 14.36 -8.96
C SER A 659 29.68 15.28 -8.65
N GLU A 660 29.86 16.11 -7.63
CA GLU A 660 28.91 17.16 -7.24
C GLU A 660 29.48 18.57 -7.51
N GLU A 661 30.57 18.65 -8.27
CA GLU A 661 31.25 19.91 -8.58
C GLU A 661 30.30 20.94 -9.21
N GLY A 662 30.35 22.17 -8.70
CA GLY A 662 29.42 23.23 -9.09
C GLY A 662 28.00 23.05 -8.56
N GLY A 663 27.81 22.20 -7.53
CA GLY A 663 26.51 21.98 -6.88
C GLY A 663 25.54 21.18 -7.74
N ALA A 664 26.04 20.26 -8.56
CA ALA A 664 25.23 19.46 -9.47
C ALA A 664 25.75 18.02 -9.56
N LEU A 665 24.87 17.04 -9.29
CA LEU A 665 25.19 15.63 -9.37
C LEU A 665 25.41 15.19 -10.82
N ARG A 666 26.57 14.60 -11.07
CA ARG A 666 26.94 13.96 -12.33
C ARG A 666 27.43 12.55 -12.04
N MET A 667 27.06 11.64 -12.93
CA MET A 667 27.33 10.21 -12.83
C MET A 667 28.08 9.73 -14.08
N TRP A 668 28.97 8.77 -13.89
CA TRP A 668 29.60 8.02 -14.97
C TRP A 668 29.46 6.53 -14.67
N ILE A 669 29.28 5.73 -15.72
CA ILE A 669 29.31 4.29 -15.64
C ILE A 669 30.38 3.80 -16.60
N ASN A 670 31.34 3.02 -16.09
CA ASN A 670 32.49 2.50 -16.84
C ASN A 670 33.26 3.62 -17.57
N GLY A 671 33.46 4.75 -16.88
CA GLY A 671 34.14 5.94 -17.41
C GLY A 671 33.33 6.80 -18.39
N ARG A 672 32.10 6.42 -18.75
CA ARG A 672 31.25 7.18 -19.68
C ARG A 672 30.19 7.98 -18.94
N ARG A 673 30.03 9.26 -19.28
CA ARG A 673 29.02 10.16 -18.70
C ARG A 673 27.61 9.60 -18.88
N PHE A 674 26.94 9.34 -17.76
CA PHE A 674 25.60 8.75 -17.70
C PHE A 674 24.52 9.83 -17.52
N ILE A 675 23.56 9.93 -18.44
CA ILE A 675 22.47 10.89 -18.35
C ILE A 675 21.20 10.16 -17.89
N PRO A 676 20.72 10.39 -16.66
CA PRO A 676 19.49 9.79 -16.19
C PRO A 676 18.29 10.29 -17.02
N ARG A 677 17.52 9.36 -17.57
CA ARG A 677 16.26 9.63 -18.26
C ARG A 677 15.28 8.58 -17.81
N GLY A 678 14.10 8.96 -17.35
CA GLY A 678 13.08 8.00 -16.98
C GLY A 678 12.06 8.63 -16.09
N GLY A 679 11.70 7.96 -15.01
CA GLY A 679 10.72 8.49 -14.07
C GLY A 679 10.75 7.82 -12.72
N ASN A 680 9.81 8.28 -11.91
CA ASN A 680 9.59 7.79 -10.57
C ASN A 680 8.61 6.61 -10.64
N TRP A 681 8.93 5.55 -9.91
CA TRP A 681 8.03 4.41 -9.69
C TRP A 681 8.38 3.81 -8.32
N GLY A 682 7.59 4.16 -7.31
CA GLY A 682 7.88 3.83 -5.91
C GLY A 682 6.93 2.83 -5.26
N PHE A 683 5.83 2.47 -5.94
CA PHE A 683 4.78 1.59 -5.42
C PHE A 683 4.35 0.65 -6.55
N SER A 684 4.42 -0.67 -6.34
CA SER A 684 4.29 -1.66 -7.42
C SER A 684 2.94 -1.60 -8.12
N GLU A 685 1.87 -1.87 -7.36
CA GLU A 685 0.48 -1.50 -7.63
C GLU A 685 -0.33 -1.53 -6.32
N SER A 686 -1.50 -0.90 -6.28
CA SER A 686 -2.32 -0.62 -5.08
C SER A 686 -2.55 -1.82 -4.17
N MET A 687 -2.52 -3.03 -4.71
CA MET A 687 -2.81 -4.28 -4.01
C MET A 687 -1.58 -5.18 -3.77
N LEU A 688 -0.36 -4.78 -4.17
CA LEU A 688 0.90 -5.54 -4.06
C LEU A 688 0.90 -6.95 -4.69
N ARG A 689 0.24 -7.10 -5.84
CA ARG A 689 0.06 -8.34 -6.61
C ARG A 689 1.10 -8.55 -7.70
N TYR A 690 1.97 -7.58 -7.96
CA TYR A 690 3.04 -7.73 -8.95
C TYR A 690 3.99 -8.86 -8.58
N ARG A 691 4.32 -9.72 -9.55
CA ARG A 691 5.31 -10.80 -9.42
C ARG A 691 6.35 -10.69 -10.55
N GLY A 692 7.14 -11.74 -10.77
CA GLY A 692 8.28 -11.71 -11.69
C GLY A 692 7.91 -11.20 -13.09
N ARG A 693 6.78 -11.68 -13.62
CA ARG A 693 6.28 -11.24 -14.93
C ARG A 693 5.97 -9.75 -15.00
N GLU A 694 5.25 -9.21 -14.01
CA GLU A 694 4.79 -7.81 -14.04
C GLU A 694 5.96 -6.84 -13.93
N TYR A 695 6.93 -7.11 -13.04
CA TYR A 695 8.15 -6.30 -12.97
C TYR A 695 8.97 -6.37 -14.25
N ASP A 696 9.16 -7.56 -14.83
CA ASP A 696 9.86 -7.69 -16.10
C ASP A 696 9.18 -6.89 -17.21
N ALA A 697 7.85 -6.97 -17.33
CA ALA A 697 7.09 -6.24 -18.34
C ALA A 697 7.17 -4.72 -18.14
N ALA A 698 6.96 -4.23 -16.92
CA ALA A 698 6.99 -2.81 -16.60
C ALA A 698 8.40 -2.21 -16.83
N VAL A 699 9.46 -2.87 -16.36
CA VAL A 699 10.84 -2.42 -16.57
C VAL A 699 11.23 -2.53 -18.05
N ARG A 700 10.77 -3.55 -18.78
CA ARG A 700 10.97 -3.63 -20.22
C ARG A 700 10.32 -2.45 -20.95
N TYR A 701 9.15 -1.98 -20.54
CA TYR A 701 8.56 -0.77 -21.10
C TYR A 701 9.40 0.48 -20.86
N HIS A 702 10.01 0.63 -19.68
CA HIS A 702 10.99 1.70 -19.44
C HIS A 702 12.16 1.61 -20.42
N LYS A 703 12.69 0.39 -20.65
CA LYS A 703 13.74 0.16 -21.65
C LYS A 703 13.28 0.54 -23.06
N ASP A 704 12.09 0.11 -23.47
CA ASP A 704 11.53 0.37 -24.80
C ASP A 704 11.21 1.87 -25.00
N GLN A 705 10.92 2.61 -23.93
CA GLN A 705 10.81 4.08 -23.89
C GLN A 705 12.16 4.80 -23.94
N ASN A 706 13.28 4.07 -24.06
CA ASN A 706 14.65 4.58 -23.99
C ASN A 706 15.01 5.24 -22.65
N PHE A 707 14.30 4.89 -21.58
CA PHE A 707 14.67 5.27 -20.23
C PHE A 707 15.91 4.49 -19.79
N THR A 708 16.67 5.12 -18.90
CA THR A 708 17.93 4.66 -18.36
C THR A 708 17.92 4.58 -16.85
N MET A 709 16.95 5.22 -16.18
CA MET A 709 16.83 5.21 -14.72
C MET A 709 15.37 5.17 -14.25
N ILE A 710 15.09 4.38 -13.21
CA ILE A 710 13.89 4.45 -12.37
C ILE A 710 14.30 4.97 -10.99
N ARG A 711 13.52 5.90 -10.44
CA ARG A 711 13.59 6.22 -9.00
C ARG A 711 12.52 5.43 -8.25
N ASN A 712 12.95 4.53 -7.37
CA ASN A 712 12.10 3.85 -6.40
C ASN A 712 11.67 4.85 -5.32
N TRP A 713 10.70 5.69 -5.67
CA TRP A 713 10.23 6.82 -4.87
C TRP A 713 9.75 6.36 -3.50
N VAL A 714 10.26 6.98 -2.42
CA VAL A 714 9.99 6.61 -1.02
C VAL A 714 10.28 5.12 -0.72
N GLY A 715 10.98 4.42 -1.62
CA GLY A 715 11.53 3.08 -1.40
C GLY A 715 10.51 1.96 -1.19
N MET A 716 9.26 2.09 -1.65
CA MET A 716 8.21 1.11 -1.34
C MET A 716 8.14 -0.08 -2.31
N ILE A 717 9.08 -0.24 -3.23
CA ILE A 717 9.30 -1.51 -3.95
C ILE A 717 10.46 -2.26 -3.29
N GLY A 718 10.19 -3.46 -2.78
CA GLY A 718 11.17 -4.29 -2.05
C GLY A 718 11.35 -5.70 -2.62
N GLU A 719 10.58 -6.06 -3.64
CA GLU A 719 10.60 -7.33 -4.34
C GLU A 719 11.92 -7.51 -5.10
N GLN A 720 12.52 -8.70 -4.97
CA GLN A 720 13.78 -9.02 -5.66
C GLN A 720 13.60 -8.95 -7.19
N GLU A 721 12.40 -9.32 -7.65
CA GLU A 721 11.97 -9.37 -9.04
C GLU A 721 12.09 -8.00 -9.74
N PHE A 722 11.88 -6.90 -9.03
CA PHE A 722 12.10 -5.55 -9.54
C PHE A 722 13.58 -5.28 -9.85
N TYR A 723 14.46 -5.57 -8.88
CA TYR A 723 15.90 -5.36 -9.04
C TYR A 723 16.49 -6.31 -10.11
N ASP A 724 16.04 -7.56 -10.15
CA ASP A 724 16.42 -8.54 -11.17
C ASP A 724 15.99 -8.07 -12.59
N ALA A 725 14.80 -7.47 -12.72
CA ALA A 725 14.32 -6.91 -13.99
C ALA A 725 15.14 -5.67 -14.41
N CYS A 726 15.45 -4.77 -13.48
CA CYS A 726 16.30 -3.60 -13.73
C CYS A 726 17.71 -3.98 -14.17
N ASP A 727 18.32 -4.96 -13.51
CA ASP A 727 19.61 -5.53 -13.92
C ASP A 727 19.54 -6.08 -15.35
N ARG A 728 18.52 -6.88 -15.66
CA ARG A 728 18.33 -7.53 -16.97
C ARG A 728 18.15 -6.53 -18.10
N HIS A 729 17.38 -5.47 -17.88
CA HIS A 729 17.04 -4.48 -18.91
C HIS A 729 17.98 -3.26 -18.92
N GLY A 730 18.98 -3.22 -18.06
CA GLY A 730 19.94 -2.11 -18.01
C GLY A 730 19.33 -0.82 -17.45
N ILE A 731 18.36 -0.90 -16.54
CA ILE A 731 17.73 0.28 -15.95
C ILE A 731 18.36 0.57 -14.60
N VAL A 732 18.95 1.74 -14.44
CA VAL A 732 19.58 2.17 -13.18
C VAL A 732 18.51 2.49 -12.14
N ILE A 733 18.75 2.15 -10.88
CA ILE A 733 17.85 2.43 -9.78
C ILE A 733 18.44 3.55 -8.91
N TRP A 734 17.66 4.60 -8.74
CA TRP A 734 17.77 5.51 -7.60
C TRP A 734 16.89 4.94 -6.49
N GLN A 735 17.47 4.58 -5.34
CA GLN A 735 16.75 3.97 -4.22
C GLN A 735 16.51 4.97 -3.08
N ASP A 736 15.27 5.39 -2.86
CA ASP A 736 14.92 6.17 -1.67
C ASP A 736 14.79 5.24 -0.44
N PHE A 737 14.88 5.83 0.75
CA PHE A 737 14.32 5.26 1.97
C PHE A 737 12.90 5.81 2.24
N TRP A 738 12.18 5.20 3.18
CA TRP A 738 10.75 5.39 3.43
C TRP A 738 10.37 6.71 4.09
N LEU A 739 10.94 7.82 3.63
CA LEU A 739 10.66 9.18 4.10
C LEU A 739 10.09 10.01 2.95
N ALA A 740 8.84 10.40 3.08
CA ALA A 740 8.19 11.31 2.14
C ALA A 740 8.53 12.78 2.45
N ASN A 741 7.92 13.73 1.72
CA ASN A 741 8.06 15.16 2.01
C ASN A 741 7.70 15.43 3.49
N PRO A 742 8.46 16.23 4.25
CA PRO A 742 8.13 16.56 5.63
C PRO A 742 6.71 17.12 5.85
N TRP A 743 6.11 17.70 4.80
CA TRP A 743 4.73 18.21 4.86
C TRP A 743 3.66 17.14 4.67
N ASP A 744 4.04 15.95 4.18
CA ASP A 744 3.11 14.87 3.86
C ASP A 744 3.05 13.79 4.97
N GLY A 745 3.67 14.05 6.12
CA GLY A 745 3.58 13.16 7.28
C GLY A 745 4.72 13.40 8.29
N PRO A 746 4.56 12.91 9.53
CA PRO A 746 5.61 13.01 10.54
C PRO A 746 6.80 12.11 10.19
N ASP A 747 7.92 12.35 10.89
CA ASP A 747 9.05 11.43 10.88
C ASP A 747 8.71 10.12 11.64
N PRO A 748 9.44 9.01 11.41
CA PRO A 748 9.17 7.74 12.07
C PRO A 748 9.31 7.81 13.60
N ASP A 749 8.39 7.21 14.34
CA ASP A 749 8.47 7.13 15.81
C ASP A 749 9.54 6.13 16.27
N ASP A 750 9.73 5.04 15.52
CA ASP A 750 10.74 4.00 15.81
C ASP A 750 11.93 4.07 14.85
N HIS A 751 12.87 4.96 15.19
CA HIS A 751 14.14 5.10 14.47
C HIS A 751 14.94 3.79 14.42
N ARG A 752 14.87 2.93 15.44
CA ARG A 752 15.66 1.69 15.47
C ARG A 752 15.12 0.70 14.46
N MET A 753 13.81 0.47 14.45
CA MET A 753 13.15 -0.37 13.46
C MET A 753 13.43 0.13 12.04
N PHE A 754 13.32 1.45 11.81
CA PHE A 754 13.65 2.06 10.52
C PHE A 754 15.07 1.74 10.06
N LEU A 755 16.06 1.96 10.93
CA LEU A 755 17.47 1.72 10.62
C LEU A 755 17.79 0.22 10.44
N ASP A 756 17.12 -0.67 11.16
CA ASP A 756 17.26 -2.12 10.98
C ASP A 756 16.73 -2.57 9.62
N ASN A 757 15.59 -2.04 9.17
CA ASN A 757 15.04 -2.28 7.84
C ASN A 757 15.97 -1.72 6.75
N ALA A 758 16.51 -0.51 6.94
CA ALA A 758 17.44 0.11 5.99
C ALA A 758 18.71 -0.74 5.82
N ARG A 759 19.27 -1.25 6.92
CA ARG A 759 20.42 -2.16 6.89
C ARG A 759 20.13 -3.45 6.12
N ASP A 760 18.99 -4.10 6.39
CA ASP A 760 18.60 -5.33 5.70
C ASP A 760 18.36 -5.08 4.19
N LEU A 761 17.71 -3.97 3.84
CA LEU A 761 17.51 -3.55 2.45
C LEU A 761 18.84 -3.37 1.72
N ILE A 762 19.78 -2.58 2.27
CA ILE A 762 21.08 -2.34 1.63
C ILE A 762 21.83 -3.67 1.45
N ALA A 763 21.87 -4.51 2.48
CA ALA A 763 22.53 -5.83 2.43
C ALA A 763 21.90 -6.75 1.36
N ARG A 764 20.58 -6.68 1.18
CA ARG A 764 19.84 -7.45 0.16
C ARG A 764 20.13 -6.96 -1.26
N VAL A 765 20.18 -5.64 -1.48
CA VAL A 765 20.17 -5.07 -2.84
C VAL A 765 21.56 -4.73 -3.39
N ARG A 766 22.60 -4.64 -2.55
CA ARG A 766 23.97 -4.24 -2.92
C ARG A 766 24.67 -5.14 -3.95
N ARG A 767 24.13 -6.31 -4.28
CA ARG A 767 24.64 -7.17 -5.36
C ARG A 767 24.20 -6.74 -6.76
N HIS A 768 23.13 -5.95 -6.85
CA HIS A 768 22.48 -5.61 -8.11
C HIS A 768 23.27 -4.51 -8.84
N ALA A 769 23.59 -4.77 -10.11
CA ALA A 769 24.37 -3.85 -10.94
C ALA A 769 23.62 -2.53 -11.19
N SER A 770 22.28 -2.59 -11.22
CA SER A 770 21.37 -1.47 -11.44
C SER A 770 21.35 -0.45 -10.32
N ILE A 771 21.67 -0.79 -9.06
CA ILE A 771 21.69 0.20 -7.97
C ILE A 771 22.72 1.28 -8.32
N GLY A 772 22.25 2.51 -8.46
CA GLY A 772 23.05 3.65 -8.94
C GLY A 772 23.23 4.77 -7.93
N LEU A 773 22.33 4.93 -6.95
CA LEU A 773 22.53 5.76 -5.76
C LEU A 773 21.44 5.48 -4.70
N TYR A 774 21.69 5.93 -3.48
CA TYR A 774 20.70 5.96 -2.39
C TYR A 774 20.31 7.40 -2.04
N CYS A 775 19.05 7.60 -1.65
CA CYS A 775 18.54 8.90 -1.22
C CYS A 775 17.82 8.80 0.12
N GLY A 776 18.12 9.72 1.03
CA GLY A 776 17.55 9.75 2.37
C GLY A 776 16.04 10.01 2.39
N ARG A 777 15.58 11.03 1.65
CA ARG A 777 14.19 11.51 1.72
C ARG A 777 13.72 12.15 0.41
N ASN A 778 12.43 11.95 0.12
CA ASN A 778 11.73 12.68 -0.92
C ASN A 778 11.50 14.15 -0.53
N GLU A 779 11.90 15.10 -1.38
CA GLU A 779 11.58 16.54 -1.25
C GLU A 779 11.86 17.14 0.15
N GLY A 780 13.04 16.83 0.71
CA GLY A 780 13.48 17.36 1.99
C GLY A 780 14.61 16.53 2.60
N PHE A 781 14.92 16.77 3.87
CA PHE A 781 16.01 16.10 4.57
C PHE A 781 15.48 15.13 5.63
N PRO A 782 16.10 13.95 5.80
CA PRO A 782 15.80 13.11 6.96
C PRO A 782 16.14 13.84 8.26
N PRO A 783 15.55 13.45 9.40
CA PRO A 783 16.03 13.87 10.71
C PRO A 783 17.53 13.65 10.84
N ALA A 784 18.25 14.61 11.40
CA ALA A 784 19.72 14.56 11.46
C ALA A 784 20.30 13.24 12.06
N PRO A 785 19.69 12.61 13.08
CA PRO A 785 20.15 11.30 13.55
C PRO A 785 19.99 10.19 12.51
N LEU A 786 18.88 10.16 11.77
CA LEU A 786 18.63 9.17 10.72
C LEU A 786 19.56 9.40 9.52
N ASP A 787 19.67 10.64 9.05
CA ASP A 787 20.51 10.98 7.88
C ASP A 787 21.97 10.55 8.08
N ARG A 788 22.54 10.83 9.26
CA ARG A 788 23.90 10.44 9.61
C ARG A 788 24.09 8.93 9.58
N GLU A 789 23.15 8.17 10.15
CA GLU A 789 23.25 6.71 10.19
C GLU A 789 23.02 6.07 8.82
N LEU A 790 22.10 6.59 8.00
CA LEU A 790 21.90 6.14 6.62
C LEU A 790 23.16 6.36 5.78
N ARG A 791 23.75 7.56 5.83
CA ARG A 791 25.01 7.87 5.14
C ARG A 791 26.14 6.93 5.57
N ARG A 792 26.27 6.68 6.88
CA ARG A 792 27.26 5.75 7.43
C ARG A 792 27.02 4.31 6.94
N MET A 793 25.77 3.84 6.95
CA MET A 793 25.41 2.48 6.52
C MET A 793 25.64 2.26 5.03
N VAL A 794 25.33 3.23 4.18
CA VAL A 794 25.63 3.12 2.74
C VAL A 794 27.13 2.99 2.54
N ALA A 795 27.94 3.85 3.18
CA ALA A 795 29.40 3.78 3.08
C ALA A 795 29.99 2.47 3.64
N GLU A 796 29.38 1.89 4.68
CA GLU A 796 29.81 0.63 5.29
C GLU A 796 29.42 -0.59 4.44
N LEU A 797 28.17 -0.65 3.97
CA LEU A 797 27.59 -1.85 3.38
C LEU A 797 27.66 -1.87 1.86
N HIS A 798 27.76 -0.71 1.20
CA HIS A 798 27.88 -0.56 -0.25
C HIS A 798 28.87 0.59 -0.58
N PRO A 799 30.16 0.43 -0.23
CA PRO A 799 31.15 1.53 -0.17
C PRO A 799 31.39 2.30 -1.48
N ASP A 800 31.10 1.69 -2.63
CA ASP A 800 31.25 2.33 -3.95
C ASP A 800 30.01 3.12 -4.40
N MET A 801 28.96 3.16 -3.58
CA MET A 801 27.69 3.77 -3.93
C MET A 801 27.51 5.15 -3.29
N HIS A 802 26.89 6.06 -4.04
CA HIS A 802 26.66 7.43 -3.60
C HIS A 802 25.40 7.56 -2.74
N TYR A 803 25.42 8.51 -1.80
CA TYR A 803 24.27 8.87 -0.97
C TYR A 803 24.05 10.38 -0.97
N ILE A 804 22.81 10.79 -1.26
CA ILE A 804 22.34 12.17 -1.11
C ILE A 804 21.19 12.23 -0.11
N SER A 805 21.05 13.34 0.60
CA SER A 805 20.04 13.45 1.67
C SER A 805 18.65 13.81 1.14
N SER A 806 18.56 14.67 0.13
CA SER A 806 17.29 15.12 -0.48
C SER A 806 17.21 14.76 -1.96
N SER A 807 16.01 14.36 -2.40
CA SER A 807 15.72 14.14 -3.82
C SER A 807 15.49 15.41 -4.63
N ALA A 808 15.30 16.56 -3.98
CA ALA A 808 14.87 17.79 -4.66
C ALA A 808 15.78 19.00 -4.42
N ASP A 809 16.79 18.86 -3.56
CA ASP A 809 17.63 19.96 -3.08
C ASP A 809 19.13 19.67 -3.27
N GLU A 810 19.97 20.65 -2.92
CA GLU A 810 21.43 20.60 -2.99
C GLU A 810 21.96 20.31 -4.42
N VAL A 811 22.32 19.06 -4.71
CA VAL A 811 23.02 18.67 -5.94
C VAL A 811 22.07 18.23 -7.06
N VAL A 812 20.79 18.11 -6.74
CA VAL A 812 19.69 17.86 -7.67
C VAL A 812 18.67 18.99 -7.58
N SER A 813 17.64 18.93 -8.41
CA SER A 813 16.46 19.78 -8.27
C SER A 813 15.20 18.94 -8.35
N GLY A 814 14.14 19.33 -7.64
CA GLY A 814 12.82 18.70 -7.70
C GLY A 814 11.69 19.73 -7.55
N HIS A 815 10.57 19.35 -6.92
CA HIS A 815 9.41 20.21 -6.65
C HIS A 815 8.56 20.55 -7.89
N GLY A 816 8.48 19.64 -8.87
CA GLY A 816 7.62 19.76 -10.04
C GLY A 816 8.15 20.67 -11.16
N PRO A 817 7.28 21.20 -12.05
CA PRO A 817 5.83 21.24 -11.93
C PRO A 817 5.20 19.86 -12.08
N TYR A 818 3.97 19.75 -11.60
CA TYR A 818 3.15 18.54 -11.69
C TYR A 818 1.91 18.72 -12.60
N ARG A 819 1.87 19.81 -13.38
CA ARG A 819 0.75 20.16 -14.28
C ARG A 819 1.23 20.49 -15.69
N ALA A 820 0.31 20.50 -16.64
CA ALA A 820 0.60 20.89 -18.02
C ALA A 820 0.98 22.37 -18.08
N MET A 821 2.14 22.67 -18.67
CA MET A 821 2.66 24.02 -18.84
C MET A 821 2.67 24.42 -20.32
N PRO A 822 2.72 25.72 -20.65
CA PRO A 822 3.09 26.16 -21.99
C PRO A 822 4.40 25.52 -22.44
N LEU A 823 4.53 25.10 -23.70
CA LEU A 823 5.67 24.30 -24.14
C LEU A 823 7.02 25.02 -23.96
N ASP A 824 7.06 26.35 -24.13
CA ASP A 824 8.28 27.14 -23.98
C ASP A 824 8.76 27.27 -22.52
N TYR A 825 7.87 27.05 -21.55
CA TYR A 825 8.23 26.96 -20.13
C TYR A 825 9.31 25.90 -19.90
N TYR A 826 9.16 24.71 -20.50
CA TYR A 826 10.11 23.62 -20.29
C TYR A 826 11.53 23.99 -20.76
N PHE A 827 11.64 24.68 -21.90
CA PHE A 827 12.93 25.09 -22.47
C PHE A 827 13.56 26.30 -21.76
N LYS A 828 12.74 27.24 -21.27
CA LYS A 828 13.21 28.48 -20.64
C LYS A 828 13.48 28.32 -19.15
N GLU A 829 12.61 27.63 -18.44
CA GLU A 829 12.55 27.59 -16.97
C GLU A 829 13.02 26.25 -16.41
N ARG A 830 12.84 25.13 -17.15
CA ARG A 830 13.14 23.77 -16.67
C ARG A 830 14.33 23.07 -17.32
N ALA A 831 15.00 23.72 -18.28
CA ALA A 831 16.31 23.31 -18.78
C ALA A 831 17.43 23.80 -17.84
N THR A 832 17.41 23.36 -16.58
CA THR A 832 18.33 23.83 -15.51
C THR A 832 19.69 23.11 -15.58
N PRO A 833 20.75 23.63 -14.93
CA PRO A 833 22.07 22.97 -14.88
C PRO A 833 22.16 21.85 -13.81
N LYS A 834 21.04 21.38 -13.27
CA LYS A 834 20.97 20.25 -12.33
C LYS A 834 20.18 19.09 -12.91
N PHE A 835 20.43 17.88 -12.40
CA PHE A 835 19.60 16.72 -12.66
C PHE A 835 18.24 16.92 -11.97
N HIS A 836 17.15 16.86 -12.74
CA HIS A 836 15.80 17.08 -12.24
C HIS A 836 15.09 15.76 -11.92
N SER A 837 14.69 15.56 -10.68
CA SER A 837 14.20 14.27 -10.15
C SER A 837 12.69 14.07 -10.29
N GLU A 838 11.89 15.12 -10.46
CA GLU A 838 10.43 15.03 -10.55
C GLU A 838 9.85 16.18 -11.38
N MET A 839 9.17 15.84 -12.48
CA MET A 839 8.33 16.77 -13.24
C MET A 839 7.26 15.99 -14.01
N GLY A 840 6.03 16.46 -13.99
CA GLY A 840 4.90 15.74 -14.56
C GLY A 840 3.74 16.63 -14.97
N MET A 841 2.73 16.00 -15.54
CA MET A 841 1.43 16.60 -15.83
C MET A 841 0.35 15.50 -15.90
N PRO A 842 -0.96 15.81 -15.91
CA PRO A 842 -1.98 14.80 -16.12
C PRO A 842 -1.65 13.93 -17.34
N ASN A 843 -1.88 12.62 -17.25
CA ASN A 843 -1.69 11.67 -18.35
C ASN A 843 -2.95 10.83 -18.49
N ILE A 844 -3.77 11.20 -19.45
CA ILE A 844 -5.06 10.57 -19.69
C ILE A 844 -4.83 9.23 -20.37
N VAL A 845 -5.34 8.16 -19.77
CA VAL A 845 -5.24 6.81 -20.35
C VAL A 845 -5.94 6.73 -21.71
N THR A 846 -5.62 5.67 -22.47
CA THR A 846 -6.36 5.33 -23.69
C THR A 846 -7.84 5.05 -23.41
N TRP A 847 -8.69 5.16 -24.43
CA TRP A 847 -10.12 4.86 -24.32
C TRP A 847 -10.36 3.41 -23.89
N GLU A 848 -9.56 2.48 -24.40
CA GLU A 848 -9.59 1.07 -24.04
C GLU A 848 -9.33 0.88 -22.55
N SER A 849 -8.29 1.54 -22.00
CA SER A 849 -7.98 1.49 -20.57
C SER A 849 -9.06 2.12 -19.70
N LEU A 850 -9.62 3.27 -20.09
CA LEU A 850 -10.66 3.96 -19.32
C LEU A 850 -11.85 3.05 -19.02
N ARG A 851 -12.29 2.29 -20.02
CA ARG A 851 -13.48 1.41 -19.93
C ARG A 851 -13.30 0.21 -19.00
N GLU A 852 -12.07 -0.12 -18.63
CA GLU A 852 -11.80 -1.21 -17.69
C GLU A 852 -12.14 -0.81 -16.24
N PHE A 853 -12.09 0.49 -15.92
CA PHE A 853 -12.30 0.98 -14.55
C PHE A 853 -13.37 2.07 -14.40
N ILE A 854 -13.87 2.66 -15.48
CA ILE A 854 -15.02 3.58 -15.45
C ILE A 854 -16.17 3.05 -16.32
N PRO A 855 -17.39 2.91 -15.77
CA PRO A 855 -18.58 2.60 -16.54
C PRO A 855 -18.86 3.63 -17.65
N GLU A 856 -19.20 3.14 -18.85
CA GLU A 856 -19.36 3.97 -20.04
C GLU A 856 -20.44 5.07 -19.89
N ASP A 857 -21.51 4.78 -19.15
CA ASP A 857 -22.60 5.71 -18.83
C ASP A 857 -22.23 6.79 -17.80
N GLN A 858 -21.08 6.65 -17.14
CA GLN A 858 -20.53 7.60 -16.16
C GLN A 858 -19.19 8.20 -16.62
N ALA A 859 -18.72 7.86 -17.82
CA ALA A 859 -17.48 8.38 -18.37
C ALA A 859 -17.60 9.84 -18.85
N TRP A 860 -18.81 10.32 -19.16
CA TRP A 860 -19.04 11.66 -19.71
C TRP A 860 -20.30 12.36 -19.16
N PRO A 861 -20.25 13.68 -18.86
CA PRO A 861 -19.05 14.52 -18.78
C PRO A 861 -18.13 14.06 -17.64
N GLN A 862 -16.88 14.54 -17.60
CA GLN A 862 -16.02 14.24 -16.44
C GLN A 862 -16.66 14.72 -15.15
N GLY A 863 -16.53 13.92 -14.09
CA GLY A 863 -17.17 14.18 -12.81
C GLY A 863 -16.54 13.36 -11.69
N ARG A 864 -17.36 12.93 -10.74
CA ARG A 864 -16.88 12.29 -9.51
C ARG A 864 -15.92 11.11 -9.74
N LEU A 865 -16.24 10.17 -10.63
CA LEU A 865 -15.36 9.00 -10.88
C LEU A 865 -13.99 9.42 -11.44
N TRP A 866 -13.94 10.49 -12.25
CA TRP A 866 -12.67 11.02 -12.74
C TRP A 866 -11.82 11.57 -11.59
N GLY A 867 -12.43 12.31 -10.64
CA GLY A 867 -11.75 12.79 -9.44
C GLY A 867 -11.29 11.68 -8.51
N LEU A 868 -12.12 10.65 -8.31
CA LEU A 868 -11.73 9.46 -7.55
C LEU A 868 -10.51 8.78 -8.17
N HIS A 869 -10.45 8.70 -9.50
CA HIS A 869 -9.29 8.23 -10.28
C HIS A 869 -8.28 9.35 -10.61
N ASP A 870 -8.10 10.25 -9.65
CA ASP A 870 -7.07 11.30 -9.56
C ASP A 870 -7.28 12.53 -10.43
N PHE A 871 -8.13 12.53 -11.46
CA PHE A 871 -8.35 13.71 -12.30
C PHE A 871 -9.25 14.77 -11.61
N CYS A 872 -8.66 15.51 -10.69
CA CYS A 872 -9.28 16.61 -9.96
C CYS A 872 -8.94 17.98 -10.59
N LEU A 873 -9.88 18.92 -10.55
CA LEU A 873 -9.75 20.24 -11.17
C LEU A 873 -8.64 21.10 -10.54
N THR A 874 -8.50 21.03 -9.21
CA THR A 874 -7.48 21.76 -8.45
C THR A 874 -6.32 20.85 -8.02
N GLY A 875 -5.45 21.32 -7.12
CA GLY A 875 -4.28 20.58 -6.66
C GLY A 875 -3.07 20.66 -7.60
N ALA A 876 -2.07 19.79 -7.38
CA ALA A 876 -0.78 19.84 -8.09
C ALA A 876 -0.95 19.63 -9.60
N GLN A 877 -1.81 18.69 -10.00
CA GLN A 877 -2.07 18.28 -11.38
C GLN A 877 -2.78 19.33 -12.26
N GLY A 878 -3.57 20.22 -11.66
CA GLY A 878 -4.27 21.30 -12.37
C GLY A 878 -5.22 20.83 -13.48
N GLY A 879 -6.13 19.90 -13.19
CA GLY A 879 -7.07 19.34 -14.18
C GLY A 879 -7.93 20.39 -14.89
N GLU A 880 -8.30 21.48 -14.21
CA GLU A 880 -9.03 22.60 -14.81
C GLU A 880 -8.22 23.23 -15.96
N SER A 881 -6.95 23.51 -15.71
CA SER A 881 -6.07 24.09 -16.73
C SER A 881 -5.82 23.12 -17.90
N PHE A 882 -5.79 21.82 -17.63
CA PHE A 882 -5.67 20.79 -18.66
C PHE A 882 -6.93 20.74 -19.55
N ARG A 883 -8.13 20.77 -18.97
CA ARG A 883 -9.39 20.84 -19.71
C ARG A 883 -9.46 22.10 -20.57
N ALA A 884 -9.11 23.26 -19.99
CA ALA A 884 -9.07 24.52 -20.72
C ALA A 884 -8.08 24.52 -21.91
N LEU A 885 -7.01 23.71 -21.86
CA LEU A 885 -6.12 23.52 -23.01
C LEU A 885 -6.82 22.78 -24.16
N ILE A 886 -7.62 21.75 -23.85
CA ILE A 886 -8.38 21.02 -24.86
C ILE A 886 -9.41 21.94 -25.52
N ASP A 887 -10.18 22.66 -24.70
CA ASP A 887 -11.20 23.59 -25.20
C ASP A 887 -10.58 24.67 -26.08
N ARG A 888 -9.49 25.30 -25.63
CA ARG A 888 -8.83 26.39 -26.36
C ARG A 888 -8.14 25.94 -27.65
N ARG A 889 -7.56 24.73 -27.68
CA ARG A 889 -6.77 24.27 -28.83
C ARG A 889 -7.58 23.47 -29.86
N PHE A 890 -8.64 22.78 -29.42
CA PHE A 890 -9.40 21.86 -30.26
C PHE A 890 -10.90 22.19 -30.36
N GLY A 891 -11.39 23.16 -29.57
CA GLY A 891 -12.81 23.55 -29.58
C GLY A 891 -13.71 22.71 -28.66
N GLY A 892 -13.10 21.91 -27.77
CA GLY A 892 -13.81 21.01 -26.85
C GLY A 892 -14.03 19.61 -27.44
N ALA A 893 -14.82 18.79 -26.75
CA ALA A 893 -15.17 17.43 -27.17
C ALA A 893 -16.66 17.16 -26.94
N ARG A 894 -17.24 16.25 -27.73
CA ARG A 894 -18.67 15.89 -27.67
C ARG A 894 -18.96 14.76 -26.70
N ASP A 895 -17.99 13.88 -26.50
CA ASP A 895 -18.06 12.71 -25.63
C ASP A 895 -16.68 12.37 -25.03
N ALA A 896 -16.66 11.38 -24.12
CA ALA A 896 -15.44 10.98 -23.43
C ALA A 896 -14.37 10.41 -24.38
N ARG A 897 -14.78 9.71 -25.46
CA ARG A 897 -13.83 9.10 -26.40
C ARG A 897 -13.08 10.18 -27.15
N GLU A 898 -13.80 11.15 -27.73
CA GLU A 898 -13.19 12.28 -28.43
C GLU A 898 -12.31 13.10 -27.47
N TRP A 899 -12.75 13.32 -26.22
CA TRP A 899 -11.94 14.05 -25.24
C TRP A 899 -10.63 13.32 -24.92
N VAL A 900 -10.68 12.01 -24.71
CA VAL A 900 -9.50 11.16 -24.46
C VAL A 900 -8.54 11.18 -25.66
N GLU A 901 -9.06 11.06 -26.88
CA GLU A 901 -8.27 11.13 -28.11
C GLU A 901 -7.55 12.49 -28.26
N LEU A 902 -8.24 13.60 -27.96
CA LEU A 902 -7.64 14.95 -27.95
C LEU A 902 -6.61 15.13 -26.84
N ALA A 903 -6.85 14.56 -25.66
CA ALA A 903 -5.91 14.61 -24.54
C ALA A 903 -4.57 13.94 -24.87
N GLN A 904 -4.56 12.88 -25.70
CA GLN A 904 -3.33 12.23 -26.13
C GLN A 904 -2.36 13.18 -26.85
N PHE A 905 -2.87 14.14 -27.64
CA PHE A 905 -2.03 15.14 -28.30
C PHE A 905 -1.35 16.07 -27.29
N LEU A 906 -2.08 16.51 -26.25
CA LEU A 906 -1.49 17.31 -25.18
C LEU A 906 -0.44 16.50 -24.43
N ASN A 907 -0.74 15.24 -24.09
CA ASN A 907 0.19 14.35 -23.41
C ASN A 907 1.48 14.16 -24.20
N TYR A 908 1.37 13.85 -25.48
CA TYR A 908 2.51 13.71 -26.37
C TYR A 908 3.38 14.98 -26.42
N GLU A 909 2.77 16.15 -26.66
CA GLU A 909 3.53 17.40 -26.79
C GLU A 909 4.22 17.81 -25.49
N GLY A 910 3.54 17.69 -24.35
CA GLY A 910 4.06 18.08 -23.05
C GLY A 910 5.25 17.21 -22.63
N TYR A 911 5.10 15.89 -22.64
CA TYR A 911 6.19 14.98 -22.27
C TYR A 911 7.36 15.04 -23.26
N ARG A 912 7.10 15.19 -24.57
CA ARG A 912 8.16 15.44 -25.55
C ARG A 912 8.95 16.70 -25.19
N ALA A 913 8.28 17.82 -24.94
CA ALA A 913 8.94 19.09 -24.61
C ALA A 913 9.75 18.99 -23.31
N MET A 914 9.24 18.30 -22.29
CA MET A 914 9.95 18.04 -21.03
C MET A 914 11.32 17.40 -21.25
N PHE A 915 11.38 16.35 -22.08
CA PHE A 915 12.63 15.64 -22.39
C PHE A 915 13.53 16.40 -23.37
N GLU A 916 12.97 16.97 -24.44
CA GLU A 916 13.74 17.72 -25.45
C GLU A 916 14.46 18.92 -24.83
N ALA A 917 13.80 19.63 -23.89
CA ALA A 917 14.37 20.76 -23.17
C ALA A 917 15.67 20.42 -22.42
N GLN A 918 15.80 19.18 -21.93
CA GLN A 918 16.99 18.73 -21.20
C GLN A 918 18.23 18.61 -22.09
N SER A 919 18.09 18.65 -23.41
CA SER A 919 19.21 18.61 -24.36
C SER A 919 20.18 19.79 -24.20
N ARG A 920 19.74 20.90 -23.60
CA ARG A 920 20.53 22.11 -23.36
C ARG A 920 21.75 21.85 -22.46
N ASN A 921 21.53 21.26 -21.29
CA ASN A 921 22.59 20.99 -20.30
C ASN A 921 22.90 19.49 -20.14
N ARG A 922 22.03 18.61 -20.65
CA ARG A 922 22.16 17.15 -20.57
C ARG A 922 22.40 16.68 -19.14
N MET A 923 21.61 17.18 -18.18
CA MET A 923 21.74 16.80 -16.77
C MET A 923 20.86 15.61 -16.41
N GLY A 924 19.74 15.42 -17.10
CA GLY A 924 18.81 14.31 -16.91
C GLY A 924 17.45 14.76 -16.38
N LEU A 925 16.45 13.90 -16.54
CA LEU A 925 15.09 14.11 -16.05
C LEU A 925 14.46 12.78 -15.67
N LEU A 926 13.87 12.72 -14.48
CA LEU A 926 12.90 11.70 -14.11
C LEU A 926 11.50 12.34 -14.04
N ILE A 927 10.57 11.83 -14.85
CA ILE A 927 9.18 12.28 -14.84
C ILE A 927 8.44 11.80 -13.58
N TRP A 928 7.45 12.58 -13.16
CA TRP A 928 6.45 12.20 -12.17
C TRP A 928 5.18 11.80 -12.93
N MET A 929 4.84 10.51 -13.04
CA MET A 929 5.62 9.31 -12.76
C MET A 929 5.77 8.54 -14.08
N SER A 930 6.57 7.47 -14.10
CA SER A 930 6.74 6.62 -15.30
C SER A 930 5.93 5.34 -15.26
N HIS A 931 5.25 5.07 -14.15
CA HIS A 931 4.40 3.90 -13.97
C HIS A 931 3.35 4.18 -12.87
N PRO A 932 2.06 3.91 -13.11
CA PRO A 932 1.01 4.16 -12.13
C PRO A 932 0.93 3.03 -11.10
N ALA A 933 0.53 3.36 -9.87
CA ALA A 933 0.24 2.34 -8.86
C ALA A 933 -1.17 1.75 -8.99
N TRP A 934 -2.09 2.42 -9.69
CA TRP A 934 -3.48 1.99 -9.83
C TRP A 934 -4.10 2.65 -11.07
N PRO A 935 -5.33 2.30 -11.48
CA PRO A 935 -5.98 2.98 -12.60
C PRO A 935 -6.15 4.48 -12.31
N SER A 936 -5.40 5.31 -13.03
CA SER A 936 -5.25 6.73 -12.76
C SER A 936 -5.24 7.54 -14.06
N PHE A 937 -5.56 8.84 -13.95
CA PHE A 937 -5.49 9.81 -15.04
C PHE A 937 -4.31 10.79 -14.93
N VAL A 938 -3.39 10.58 -13.99
CA VAL A 938 -2.27 11.49 -13.77
C VAL A 938 -0.94 10.75 -13.74
N TRP A 939 0.11 11.42 -14.23
CA TRP A 939 1.50 11.10 -13.92
C TRP A 939 1.88 9.63 -14.18
N GLN A 940 1.85 9.19 -15.43
CA GLN A 940 2.20 7.81 -15.81
C GLN A 940 2.92 7.73 -17.15
#